data_AF-A0A5E5PZ06-F1
#
_entry.id   AF-A0A5E5PZ06-F1
#
_cell.length_a   1.000
_cell.length_b   1.000
_cell.length_c   1.000
_cell.angle_alpha   90.00
_cell.angle_beta   90.00
_cell.angle_gamma   90.00
#
_symmetry.space_group_name_H-M   'P 1'
#
loop_
_entity.id
_entity.type
_entity.pdbx_description
1 polymer ?
#
loop_
_entity_poly.entity_id
_entity_poly.type
_entity_poly.pdbx_seq_one_letter_code
_entity_poly.pdbx_strand_id
1 'polypeptide(L)'
;MMKFFNAKIIVLFISCLSLQALTATEIKKSAKKEKGYWNYEIINKKVKAKTPLPKAPPPPVAMPTNEVLMQLHPDQIKILVQTWRKHAVHTMNPHDVSEALRIQDVARKKSAAYAAVVGFVIQQNPNLTLADEVPITNAGKQAQFDRRELAMNKLILRYEKHYGLLYFTSKTCEYCRIQDGVLTQFLHDFNYTIKTVELQKNSKLALKFNIKQTPSIILVNKRTKKWIPVTFGASSLPSFKENVYRKRVSLFSLFISLVYVAAYTNINTSNNDRTLVFNYYQSFLMNEISGEQGVNTFVYNNKLLKIKHSKVISSNSFINAKNNFKSTLLEGFIQSLILSFLIYMIISFYIGKYGKNKQDDKFLRGGAFISNQAFTKSLKKKQINQDLRLGEVPTLKGIETIHFEISGATGTGKSQTLKHLIKDIKSRGDRAIIYSSSTEFISEFYDESRDIILNPLDDRSPNWSIWNEVEEIYHYDDIAASLIPDVEGDQGDPIWKGASRLLFADIARKLKENGGYSTRLFIDSLLIISNEKIKKIIDNTLSTIIFSGNENKIADSVRFTLVESIKSLRFLTNDRGSFSIRKWVKNEKNEKEEKNSGFVFISSLGDQHEVLKSLISCWMDIFASSILSLPEDKDRRIWLIIDELPSLNKLKSLKRILAESRKYGCCVVIGYQSYSEVESIYGKKGAESLSDLTASKIFFRSNDYFNANHTSQQLGKEEIKTTNENLAMGAHQGRDSISITETEKQKELVLPTEITNLKNLHGFYRLPGNHPVVSFKQTLFKKGKIQVDGFVNSKKTNHIYMLEGGSDDSDNLGGNFSDNLSDNLSNNPDDVEIDLTETNFNSVPDYVAMEIPLDKEQYSLNLNTGVETSQDEDKSEKVEQFDKEQYSSNLNTNVKTSQGEDEKVEQSIMSRGLD
;
A
#
# COMPACT_ATOMS: atom_id res chain seq x y z
N MET A 1 -43.71 54.31 -18.71
CA MET A 1 -42.25 54.36 -18.43
C MET A 1 -42.02 53.82 -17.03
N MET A 2 -41.03 52.93 -16.86
CA MET A 2 -40.42 52.51 -15.58
C MET A 2 -40.99 51.35 -14.71
N LYS A 3 -41.74 50.36 -15.25
CA LYS A 3 -41.85 49.00 -14.64
C LYS A 3 -41.96 47.83 -15.64
N PHE A 4 -41.40 47.99 -16.84
CA PHE A 4 -41.44 46.95 -17.91
C PHE A 4 -40.06 46.44 -18.35
N PHE A 5 -38.98 46.76 -17.62
CA PHE A 5 -37.61 46.56 -18.11
C PHE A 5 -36.76 45.50 -17.37
N ASN A 6 -37.22 44.90 -16.26
CA ASN A 6 -36.38 43.98 -15.46
C ASN A 6 -36.63 42.48 -15.66
N ALA A 7 -37.53 42.06 -16.56
CA ALA A 7 -37.77 40.63 -16.83
C ALA A 7 -37.08 40.10 -18.11
N LYS A 8 -36.55 40.97 -18.98
CA LYS A 8 -35.90 40.56 -20.24
C LYS A 8 -34.37 40.41 -20.14
N ILE A 9 -33.72 41.01 -19.14
CA ILE A 9 -32.26 40.92 -18.98
C ILE A 9 -31.83 39.59 -18.31
N ILE A 10 -32.70 38.98 -17.50
CA ILE A 10 -32.42 37.68 -16.85
C ILE A 10 -32.69 36.50 -17.81
N VAL A 11 -33.55 36.67 -18.82
CA VAL A 11 -33.80 35.66 -19.87
C VAL A 11 -32.74 35.71 -20.98
N LEU A 12 -32.15 36.89 -21.23
CA LEU A 12 -31.06 37.07 -22.21
C LEU A 12 -29.69 36.57 -21.71
N PHE A 13 -29.47 36.48 -20.40
CA PHE A 13 -28.24 35.91 -19.83
C PHE A 13 -28.22 34.37 -19.78
N ILE A 14 -29.39 33.72 -19.84
CA ILE A 14 -29.51 32.24 -19.87
C ILE A 14 -29.55 31.70 -21.30
N SER A 15 -29.91 32.54 -22.30
CA SER A 15 -29.91 32.16 -23.72
C SER A 15 -28.56 32.30 -24.44
N CYS A 16 -27.50 32.75 -23.75
CA CYS A 16 -26.16 32.94 -24.34
C CYS A 16 -25.16 31.82 -24.00
N LEU A 17 -25.59 30.78 -23.26
CA LEU A 17 -24.74 29.65 -22.86
C LEU A 17 -25.06 28.33 -23.57
N SER A 18 -25.89 28.35 -24.62
CA SER A 18 -26.25 27.16 -25.39
C SER A 18 -26.26 27.39 -26.90
N LEU A 19 -25.36 28.25 -27.40
CA LEU A 19 -25.21 28.51 -28.84
C LEU A 19 -23.74 28.40 -29.29
N GLN A 20 -23.13 27.24 -29.09
CA GLN A 20 -22.06 26.73 -29.94
C GLN A 20 -22.19 25.21 -30.05
N ALA A 21 -23.06 24.75 -30.95
CA ALA A 21 -22.97 23.43 -31.58
C ALA A 21 -24.06 23.30 -32.66
N LEU A 22 -23.92 24.04 -33.75
CA LEU A 22 -24.48 23.65 -35.04
C LEU A 22 -23.39 23.87 -36.08
N THR A 23 -22.90 22.78 -36.65
CA THR A 23 -22.99 22.46 -38.09
C THR A 23 -21.94 21.40 -38.40
N ALA A 24 -22.37 20.14 -38.48
CA ALA A 24 -21.64 19.12 -39.22
C ALA A 24 -22.53 18.65 -40.35
N THR A 25 -22.37 19.28 -41.51
CA THR A 25 -22.75 18.71 -42.81
C THR A 25 -21.51 18.69 -43.68
N GLU A 26 -21.15 17.46 -44.05
CA GLU A 26 -20.48 17.01 -45.28
C GLU A 26 -19.14 17.66 -45.69
N ILE A 27 -18.13 16.81 -45.94
CA ILE A 27 -17.52 16.64 -47.28
C ILE A 27 -16.62 15.39 -47.28
N LYS A 28 -16.68 14.69 -48.41
CA LYS A 28 -15.93 13.48 -48.81
C LYS A 28 -14.39 13.67 -48.84
N LYS A 29 -13.70 12.55 -48.61
CA LYS A 29 -12.42 12.06 -49.20
C LYS A 29 -11.48 13.11 -49.82
N SER A 30 -10.24 13.17 -49.32
CA SER A 30 -9.03 12.86 -50.12
C SER A 30 -7.77 12.84 -49.24
N ALA A 31 -6.82 11.98 -49.60
CA ALA A 31 -5.56 11.74 -48.94
C ALA A 31 -4.59 12.95 -49.03
N LYS A 32 -3.90 13.26 -47.92
CA LYS A 32 -2.57 13.88 -47.97
C LYS A 32 -1.79 13.70 -46.66
N LYS A 33 -0.47 13.55 -46.84
CA LYS A 33 0.60 13.22 -45.89
C LYS A 33 0.84 14.29 -44.82
N GLU A 34 1.09 13.88 -43.57
CA GLU A 34 1.65 14.70 -42.47
C GLU A 34 2.90 13.94 -41.96
N LYS A 35 4.17 14.39 -42.05
CA LYS A 35 4.89 15.55 -41.46
C LYS A 35 4.74 15.66 -39.94
N GLY A 36 5.86 15.42 -39.23
CA GLY A 36 5.94 15.45 -37.77
C GLY A 36 6.16 16.86 -37.18
N TYR A 37 6.00 16.95 -35.85
CA TYR A 37 5.83 18.16 -35.03
C TYR A 37 6.98 19.20 -35.05
N TRP A 38 8.10 18.93 -35.74
CA TRP A 38 9.25 19.86 -35.88
C TRP A 38 9.78 19.99 -37.31
N ASN A 39 8.93 19.78 -38.33
CA ASN A 39 9.29 20.01 -39.74
C ASN A 39 10.57 19.30 -40.24
N TYR A 40 10.93 18.14 -39.68
CA TYR A 40 11.90 17.23 -40.30
C TYR A 40 11.18 16.14 -41.12
N GLU A 41 11.78 15.75 -42.24
CA GLU A 41 11.31 14.62 -43.05
C GLU A 41 11.62 13.29 -42.35
N ILE A 42 10.61 12.44 -42.18
CA ILE A 42 10.80 11.05 -41.76
C ILE A 42 11.39 10.30 -42.96
N ILE A 43 12.70 10.09 -42.95
CA ILE A 43 13.37 9.17 -43.86
C ILE A 43 12.94 7.76 -43.48
N ASN A 44 12.20 7.09 -44.37
CA ASN A 44 11.91 5.66 -44.27
C ASN A 44 13.21 4.85 -44.26
N LYS A 45 13.64 4.39 -43.08
CA LYS A 45 14.74 3.45 -42.97
C LYS A 45 14.21 2.04 -43.23
N LYS A 46 14.83 1.40 -44.23
CA LYS A 46 14.56 0.07 -44.79
C LYS A 46 14.26 -1.01 -43.74
N VAL A 47 13.30 -1.86 -44.10
CA VAL A 47 12.94 -3.14 -43.48
C VAL A 47 14.21 -3.95 -43.18
N LYS A 48 14.47 -4.21 -41.89
CA LYS A 48 15.36 -5.30 -41.47
C LYS A 48 14.58 -6.61 -41.52
N ALA A 49 15.25 -7.64 -42.05
CA ALA A 49 14.73 -8.98 -42.26
C ALA A 49 14.11 -9.59 -40.99
N LYS A 50 13.03 -10.37 -41.18
CA LYS A 50 12.35 -11.13 -40.13
C LYS A 50 13.34 -12.07 -39.44
N THR A 51 13.54 -11.88 -38.15
CA THR A 51 14.06 -12.92 -37.26
C THR A 51 13.13 -14.12 -37.37
N PRO A 52 13.63 -15.35 -37.61
CA PRO A 52 12.77 -16.52 -37.66
C PRO A 52 12.06 -16.69 -36.31
N LEU A 53 10.74 -16.89 -36.37
CA LEU A 53 9.92 -17.16 -35.19
C LEU A 53 10.43 -18.44 -34.51
N PRO A 54 10.41 -18.51 -33.16
CA PRO A 54 10.78 -19.72 -32.43
C PRO A 54 9.96 -20.91 -32.93
N LYS A 55 10.60 -22.06 -33.16
CA LYS A 55 9.90 -23.30 -33.49
C LYS A 55 8.94 -23.66 -32.35
N ALA A 56 7.76 -24.18 -32.70
CA ALA A 56 6.73 -24.54 -31.73
C ALA A 56 7.30 -25.54 -30.69
N PRO A 57 6.98 -25.36 -29.40
CA PRO A 57 7.40 -26.31 -28.38
C PRO A 57 6.77 -27.70 -28.63
N PRO A 58 7.51 -28.79 -28.38
CA PRO A 58 6.97 -30.15 -28.51
C PRO A 58 5.77 -30.36 -27.56
N PRO A 59 4.86 -31.30 -27.88
CA PRO A 59 3.69 -31.57 -27.04
C PRO A 59 4.12 -31.97 -25.62
N PRO A 60 3.46 -31.42 -24.58
CA PRO A 60 3.83 -31.69 -23.20
C PRO A 60 3.33 -33.08 -22.77
N VAL A 61 4.21 -34.08 -22.88
CA VAL A 61 4.09 -35.46 -22.35
C VAL A 61 3.00 -36.31 -23.00
N ALA A 62 3.17 -37.65 -22.99
CA ALA A 62 2.16 -38.59 -23.46
C ALA A 62 0.85 -38.44 -22.67
N MET A 63 -0.28 -38.39 -23.38
CA MET A 63 -1.58 -38.10 -22.78
C MET A 63 -2.11 -39.27 -21.93
N PRO A 64 -2.40 -39.07 -20.63
CA PRO A 64 -2.95 -40.12 -19.78
C PRO A 64 -4.38 -40.52 -20.20
N THR A 65 -4.77 -41.76 -19.91
CA THR A 65 -6.15 -42.24 -20.10
C THR A 65 -7.14 -41.48 -19.20
N ASN A 66 -8.43 -41.47 -19.58
CA ASN A 66 -9.47 -40.77 -18.83
C ASN A 66 -9.58 -41.23 -17.36
N GLU A 67 -9.31 -42.51 -17.09
CA GLU A 67 -9.33 -43.10 -15.75
C GLU A 67 -8.25 -42.51 -14.86
N VAL A 68 -7.03 -42.38 -15.39
CA VAL A 68 -5.90 -41.75 -14.68
C VAL A 68 -6.19 -40.26 -14.44
N LEU A 69 -6.73 -39.54 -15.43
CA LEU A 69 -7.10 -38.13 -15.26
C LEU A 69 -8.15 -37.92 -14.15
N MET A 70 -9.07 -38.87 -13.97
CA MET A 70 -10.07 -38.84 -12.90
C MET A 70 -9.47 -39.11 -11.51
N GLN A 71 -8.26 -39.67 -11.41
CA GLN A 71 -7.59 -39.93 -10.14
C GLN A 71 -6.59 -38.83 -9.72
N LEU A 72 -6.13 -38.00 -10.67
CA LEU A 72 -5.16 -36.93 -10.39
C LEU A 72 -5.63 -35.89 -9.36
N HIS A 73 -4.69 -35.34 -8.58
CA HIS A 73 -4.96 -34.26 -7.64
C HIS A 73 -5.43 -32.98 -8.38
N PRO A 74 -6.33 -32.15 -7.81
CA PRO A 74 -6.84 -30.94 -8.46
C PRO A 74 -5.74 -30.00 -8.98
N ASP A 75 -4.64 -29.82 -8.25
CA ASP A 75 -3.52 -28.97 -8.69
C ASP A 75 -2.78 -29.55 -9.90
N GLN A 76 -2.67 -30.88 -10.00
CA GLN A 76 -2.07 -31.55 -11.15
C GLN A 76 -2.96 -31.39 -12.40
N ILE A 77 -4.28 -31.54 -12.24
CA ILE A 77 -5.26 -31.30 -13.32
C ILE A 77 -5.22 -29.83 -13.76
N LYS A 78 -5.12 -28.89 -12.82
CA LYS A 78 -5.02 -27.46 -13.10
C LYS A 78 -3.79 -27.13 -13.94
N ILE A 79 -2.64 -27.70 -13.61
CA ILE A 79 -1.40 -27.55 -14.39
C ILE A 79 -1.61 -28.10 -15.80
N LEU A 80 -2.15 -29.33 -15.94
CA LEU A 80 -2.42 -29.96 -17.23
C LEU A 80 -3.39 -29.16 -18.12
N VAL A 81 -4.49 -28.65 -17.56
CA VAL A 81 -5.45 -27.81 -18.29
C VAL A 81 -4.77 -26.53 -18.79
N GLN A 82 -3.89 -25.92 -17.98
CA GLN A 82 -3.20 -24.69 -18.37
C GLN A 82 -2.11 -24.92 -19.43
N THR A 83 -1.34 -26.00 -19.31
CA THR A 83 -0.27 -26.33 -20.26
C THR A 83 -0.83 -26.74 -21.62
N TRP A 84 -1.79 -27.65 -21.66
CA TRP A 84 -2.41 -28.11 -22.91
C TRP A 84 -3.23 -27.02 -23.60
N ARG A 85 -3.90 -26.14 -22.85
CA ARG A 85 -4.59 -24.98 -23.43
C ARG A 85 -3.62 -24.00 -24.07
N LYS A 86 -2.48 -23.72 -23.43
CA LYS A 86 -1.44 -22.83 -24.00
C LYS A 86 -0.83 -23.44 -25.25
N HIS A 87 -0.56 -24.75 -25.25
CA HIS A 87 -0.03 -25.48 -26.40
C HIS A 87 -1.03 -25.49 -27.58
N ALA A 88 -2.29 -25.86 -27.34
CA ALA A 88 -3.33 -25.89 -28.37
C ALA A 88 -3.63 -24.49 -28.96
N VAL A 89 -3.56 -23.42 -28.17
CA VAL A 89 -3.69 -22.04 -28.66
C VAL A 89 -2.51 -21.64 -29.56
N HIS A 90 -1.32 -22.16 -29.29
CA HIS A 90 -0.13 -21.89 -30.09
C HIS A 90 -0.09 -22.69 -31.39
N THR A 91 -0.42 -23.99 -31.34
CA THR A 91 -0.38 -24.86 -32.53
C THR A 91 -1.61 -24.72 -33.42
N MET A 92 -2.77 -24.38 -32.85
CA MET A 92 -4.08 -24.35 -33.53
C MET A 92 -4.42 -25.65 -34.29
N ASN A 93 -3.79 -26.76 -33.90
CA ASN A 93 -4.00 -28.08 -34.51
C ASN A 93 -5.29 -28.70 -33.95
N PRO A 94 -6.22 -29.19 -34.79
CA PRO A 94 -7.46 -29.84 -34.34
C PRO A 94 -7.25 -30.96 -33.31
N HIS A 95 -6.17 -31.73 -33.43
CA HIS A 95 -5.83 -32.79 -32.47
C HIS A 95 -5.50 -32.23 -31.08
N ASP A 96 -4.64 -31.21 -31.00
CA ASP A 96 -4.21 -30.61 -29.73
C ASP A 96 -5.37 -29.88 -29.04
N VAL A 97 -6.26 -29.26 -29.83
CA VAL A 97 -7.50 -28.65 -29.33
C VAL A 97 -8.44 -29.72 -28.77
N SER A 98 -8.56 -30.87 -29.43
CA SER A 98 -9.36 -32.00 -28.95
C SER A 98 -8.83 -32.53 -27.61
N GLU A 99 -7.51 -32.72 -27.48
CA GLU A 99 -6.91 -33.19 -26.23
C GLU A 99 -7.04 -32.16 -25.08
N ALA A 100 -6.91 -30.87 -25.37
CA ALA A 100 -7.17 -29.82 -24.38
C ALA A 100 -8.64 -29.80 -23.90
N LEU A 101 -9.59 -30.02 -24.82
CA LEU A 101 -11.01 -30.13 -24.49
C LEU A 101 -11.31 -31.39 -23.65
N ARG A 102 -10.61 -32.50 -23.91
CA ARG A 102 -10.75 -33.75 -23.14
C ARG A 102 -10.34 -33.56 -21.67
N ILE A 103 -9.19 -32.94 -21.41
CA ILE A 103 -8.75 -32.64 -20.03
C ILE A 103 -9.73 -31.68 -19.34
N GLN A 104 -10.21 -30.67 -20.08
CA GLN A 104 -11.19 -29.72 -19.57
C GLN A 104 -12.52 -30.39 -19.19
N ASP A 105 -12.97 -31.38 -19.96
CA ASP A 105 -14.17 -32.16 -19.65
C ASP A 105 -14.02 -32.96 -18.35
N VAL A 106 -12.86 -33.58 -18.12
CA VAL A 106 -12.56 -34.29 -16.85
C VAL A 106 -12.59 -33.33 -15.65
N ALA A 107 -11.97 -32.15 -15.78
CA ALA A 107 -12.01 -31.13 -14.73
C ALA A 107 -13.44 -30.66 -14.42
N ARG A 108 -14.29 -30.52 -15.45
CA ARG A 108 -15.72 -30.18 -15.30
C ARG A 108 -16.48 -31.28 -14.56
N LYS A 109 -16.26 -32.55 -14.92
CA LYS A 109 -16.89 -33.70 -14.26
C LYS A 109 -16.53 -33.80 -12.77
N LYS A 110 -15.25 -33.60 -12.40
CA LYS A 110 -14.84 -33.55 -10.99
C LYS A 110 -15.51 -32.40 -10.22
N SER A 111 -15.57 -31.22 -10.83
CA SER A 111 -16.21 -30.06 -10.22
C SER A 111 -17.71 -30.28 -10.01
N ALA A 112 -18.38 -30.93 -10.97
CA ALA A 112 -19.79 -31.32 -10.86
C ALA A 112 -20.01 -32.36 -9.75
N ALA A 113 -19.14 -33.37 -9.64
CA ALA A 113 -19.20 -34.35 -8.56
C ALA A 113 -19.01 -33.72 -7.18
N TYR A 114 -18.03 -32.82 -7.03
CA TYR A 114 -17.84 -32.06 -5.80
C TYR A 114 -19.06 -31.21 -5.45
N ALA A 115 -19.63 -30.50 -6.42
CA ALA A 115 -20.85 -29.70 -6.20
C ALA A 115 -22.04 -30.55 -5.74
N ALA A 116 -22.17 -31.79 -6.26
CA ALA A 116 -23.19 -32.73 -5.81
C ALA A 116 -22.98 -33.15 -4.34
N VAL A 117 -21.73 -33.43 -3.94
CA VAL A 117 -21.39 -33.75 -2.54
C VAL A 117 -21.63 -32.57 -1.62
N VAL A 118 -21.25 -31.35 -2.03
CA VAL A 118 -21.55 -30.12 -1.28
C VAL A 118 -23.05 -29.95 -1.09
N GLY A 119 -23.85 -30.20 -2.14
CA GLY A 119 -25.31 -30.18 -2.04
C GLY A 119 -25.84 -31.16 -0.99
N PHE A 120 -25.29 -32.36 -0.94
CA PHE A 120 -25.63 -33.37 0.07
C PHE A 120 -25.18 -32.97 1.49
N VAL A 121 -23.98 -32.41 1.65
CA VAL A 121 -23.47 -31.94 2.95
C VAL A 121 -24.30 -30.79 3.50
N ILE A 122 -24.72 -29.85 2.64
CA ILE A 122 -25.61 -28.74 3.02
C ILE A 122 -27.00 -29.28 3.41
N GLN A 123 -27.50 -30.33 2.75
CA GLN A 123 -28.74 -30.98 3.16
C GLN A 123 -28.65 -31.62 4.55
N GLN A 124 -27.50 -32.24 4.88
CA GLN A 124 -27.27 -32.80 6.22
C GLN A 124 -26.98 -31.74 7.29
N ASN A 125 -26.45 -30.58 6.89
CA ASN A 125 -26.02 -29.52 7.80
C ASN A 125 -26.55 -28.15 7.34
N PRO A 126 -27.84 -27.84 7.57
CA PRO A 126 -28.49 -26.61 7.11
C PRO A 126 -27.85 -25.32 7.66
N ASN A 127 -27.13 -25.39 8.78
CA ASN A 127 -26.48 -24.22 9.40
C ASN A 127 -25.24 -23.73 8.62
N LEU A 128 -24.76 -24.51 7.63
CA LEU A 128 -23.63 -24.12 6.78
C LEU A 128 -24.04 -23.23 5.60
N THR A 129 -25.33 -22.88 5.48
CA THR A 129 -25.88 -22.05 4.41
C THR A 129 -26.54 -20.78 4.95
N LEU A 130 -26.26 -19.64 4.30
CA LEU A 130 -26.87 -18.31 4.58
C LEU A 130 -28.34 -18.20 4.09
N ALA A 131 -29.00 -19.33 3.81
CA ALA A 131 -30.34 -19.38 3.22
C ALA A 131 -31.44 -18.80 4.12
N ASP A 132 -31.23 -18.82 5.44
CA ASP A 132 -32.21 -18.34 6.42
C ASP A 132 -32.34 -16.80 6.44
N GLU A 133 -31.30 -16.07 6.03
CA GLU A 133 -31.28 -14.60 6.09
C GLU A 133 -31.56 -13.93 4.74
N VAL A 134 -31.20 -14.58 3.63
CA VAL A 134 -31.42 -14.07 2.26
C VAL A 134 -31.86 -15.21 1.36
N PRO A 135 -32.95 -15.08 0.57
CA PRO A 135 -33.33 -16.12 -0.37
C PRO A 135 -32.25 -16.27 -1.45
N ILE A 136 -31.35 -17.24 -1.25
CA ILE A 136 -30.28 -17.59 -2.19
C ILE A 136 -30.77 -18.51 -3.31
N THR A 137 -31.91 -19.18 -3.12
CA THR A 137 -32.53 -20.02 -4.14
C THR A 137 -33.25 -19.18 -5.17
N ASN A 138 -33.18 -19.59 -6.45
CA ASN A 138 -33.91 -18.93 -7.53
C ASN A 138 -35.42 -18.90 -7.26
N ALA A 139 -35.96 -19.94 -6.60
CA ALA A 139 -37.36 -20.00 -6.19
C ALA A 139 -37.73 -18.95 -5.12
N GLY A 140 -36.86 -18.70 -4.14
CA GLY A 140 -37.10 -17.67 -3.12
C GLY A 140 -37.05 -16.25 -3.69
N LYS A 141 -36.10 -15.98 -4.61
CA LYS A 141 -36.04 -14.71 -5.35
C LYS A 141 -37.26 -14.54 -6.26
N GLN A 142 -37.70 -15.62 -6.91
CA GLN A 142 -38.89 -15.64 -7.76
C GLN A 142 -40.14 -15.34 -6.94
N ALA A 143 -40.33 -15.97 -5.77
CA ALA A 143 -41.51 -15.73 -4.92
C ALA A 143 -41.62 -14.26 -4.44
N GLN A 144 -40.50 -13.60 -4.17
CA GLN A 144 -40.50 -12.17 -3.80
C GLN A 144 -40.86 -11.28 -5.00
N PHE A 145 -40.33 -11.60 -6.19
CA PHE A 145 -40.67 -10.92 -7.43
C PHE A 145 -42.16 -11.10 -7.77
N ASP A 146 -42.67 -12.33 -7.63
CA ASP A 146 -44.07 -12.70 -7.88
C ASP A 146 -45.01 -11.92 -6.95
N ARG A 147 -44.71 -11.79 -5.65
CA ARG A 147 -45.53 -10.98 -4.72
C ARG A 147 -45.64 -9.53 -5.16
N ARG A 148 -44.52 -8.93 -5.61
CA ARG A 148 -44.46 -7.54 -6.08
C ARG A 148 -45.22 -7.38 -7.40
N GLU A 149 -45.08 -8.33 -8.31
CA GLU A 149 -45.80 -8.34 -9.58
C GLU A 149 -47.31 -8.50 -9.37
N LEU A 150 -47.74 -9.37 -8.47
CA LEU A 150 -49.15 -9.62 -8.16
C LEU A 150 -49.84 -8.36 -7.60
N ALA A 151 -49.17 -7.61 -6.72
CA ALA A 151 -49.66 -6.34 -6.20
C ALA A 151 -49.81 -5.27 -7.30
N MET A 152 -48.83 -5.16 -8.20
CA MET A 152 -48.85 -4.24 -9.33
C MET A 152 -49.97 -4.60 -10.33
N ASN A 153 -50.09 -5.89 -10.68
CA ASN A 153 -51.10 -6.40 -11.61
C ASN A 153 -52.53 -6.14 -11.10
N LYS A 154 -52.81 -6.39 -9.81
CA LYS A 154 -54.11 -6.08 -9.18
C LYS A 154 -54.51 -4.61 -9.33
N LEU A 155 -53.54 -3.70 -9.26
CA LEU A 155 -53.81 -2.27 -9.42
C LEU A 155 -54.05 -1.88 -10.87
N ILE A 156 -53.28 -2.42 -11.82
CA ILE A 156 -53.48 -2.16 -13.26
C ILE A 156 -54.89 -2.62 -13.68
N LEU A 157 -55.35 -3.80 -13.24
CA LEU A 157 -56.71 -4.30 -13.50
C LEU A 157 -57.81 -3.36 -13.00
N ARG A 158 -57.64 -2.74 -11.83
CA ARG A 158 -58.65 -1.84 -11.26
C ARG A 158 -58.92 -0.59 -12.13
N TYR A 159 -57.94 -0.17 -12.94
CA TYR A 159 -58.01 1.07 -13.70
C TYR A 159 -58.32 0.89 -15.20
N GLU A 160 -58.47 -0.34 -15.67
CA GLU A 160 -58.87 -0.71 -17.04
C GLU A 160 -60.12 0.07 -17.51
N LYS A 161 -61.15 0.14 -16.68
CA LYS A 161 -62.42 0.82 -17.02
C LYS A 161 -62.29 2.34 -17.18
N HIS A 162 -61.26 2.95 -16.61
CA HIS A 162 -61.10 4.41 -16.57
C HIS A 162 -60.09 4.95 -17.60
N TYR A 163 -59.25 4.08 -18.15
CA TYR A 163 -58.14 4.49 -19.00
C TYR A 163 -58.10 3.66 -20.29
N GLY A 164 -57.68 4.28 -21.39
CA GLY A 164 -57.42 3.61 -22.66
C GLY A 164 -56.01 3.93 -23.15
N LEU A 165 -55.47 3.09 -24.02
CA LEU A 165 -54.17 3.29 -24.63
C LEU A 165 -54.33 3.89 -26.02
N LEU A 166 -53.54 4.92 -26.34
CA LEU A 166 -53.33 5.38 -27.70
C LEU A 166 -51.94 4.98 -28.13
N TYR A 167 -51.86 4.20 -29.21
CA TYR A 167 -50.62 3.63 -29.71
C TYR A 167 -50.28 4.23 -31.07
N PHE A 168 -49.16 4.94 -31.15
CA PHE A 168 -48.71 5.67 -32.32
C PHE A 168 -47.65 4.86 -33.06
N THR A 169 -47.91 4.61 -34.35
CA THR A 169 -47.12 3.71 -35.21
C THR A 169 -46.88 4.34 -36.60
N SER A 170 -45.88 3.84 -37.31
CA SER A 170 -45.54 4.21 -38.69
C SER A 170 -45.23 2.95 -39.50
N LYS A 171 -45.54 2.94 -40.79
CA LYS A 171 -45.21 1.81 -41.70
C LYS A 171 -43.71 1.53 -41.81
N THR A 172 -42.87 2.53 -41.55
CA THR A 172 -41.40 2.43 -41.58
C THR A 172 -40.78 2.03 -40.23
N CYS A 173 -41.59 1.75 -39.22
CA CYS A 173 -41.13 1.53 -37.85
C CYS A 173 -40.83 0.04 -37.59
N GLU A 174 -39.55 -0.35 -37.65
CA GLU A 174 -39.14 -1.73 -37.33
C GLU A 174 -39.42 -2.11 -35.88
N TYR A 175 -39.20 -1.17 -34.95
CA TYR A 175 -39.43 -1.38 -33.51
C TYR A 175 -40.91 -1.51 -33.13
N CYS A 176 -41.84 -1.08 -33.99
CA CYS A 176 -43.27 -1.21 -33.75
C CYS A 176 -43.69 -2.69 -33.75
N ARG A 177 -43.04 -3.54 -34.56
CA ARG A 177 -43.28 -5.00 -34.56
C ARG A 177 -42.97 -5.64 -33.22
N ILE A 178 -41.91 -5.18 -32.56
CA ILE A 178 -41.52 -5.67 -31.22
C ILE A 178 -42.53 -5.19 -30.18
N GLN A 179 -42.91 -3.91 -30.25
CA GLN A 179 -43.87 -3.33 -29.30
C GLN A 179 -45.27 -3.93 -29.46
N ASP A 180 -45.68 -4.33 -30.66
CA ASP A 180 -46.96 -5.01 -30.93
C ASP A 180 -47.08 -6.32 -30.14
N GLY A 181 -46.00 -7.10 -30.05
CA GLY A 181 -45.98 -8.34 -29.24
C GLY A 181 -46.19 -8.06 -27.76
N VAL A 182 -45.47 -7.08 -27.20
CA VAL A 182 -45.59 -6.67 -25.79
C VAL A 182 -46.98 -6.12 -25.48
N LEU A 183 -47.54 -5.34 -26.41
CA LEU A 183 -48.84 -4.71 -26.27
C LEU A 183 -49.96 -5.74 -26.37
N THR A 184 -49.86 -6.72 -27.27
CA THR A 184 -50.81 -7.83 -27.39
C THR A 184 -50.88 -8.61 -26.09
N GLN A 185 -49.73 -8.93 -25.48
CA GLN A 185 -49.69 -9.61 -24.20
C GLN A 185 -50.27 -8.76 -23.06
N PHE A 186 -49.95 -7.46 -23.00
CA PHE A 186 -50.54 -6.55 -22.01
C PHE A 186 -52.07 -6.42 -22.15
N LEU A 187 -52.58 -6.35 -23.38
CA LEU A 187 -54.01 -6.24 -23.65
C LEU A 187 -54.75 -7.53 -23.28
N HIS A 188 -54.13 -8.68 -23.53
CA HIS A 188 -54.64 -9.98 -23.07
C HIS A 188 -54.71 -10.04 -21.53
N ASP A 189 -53.65 -9.60 -20.85
CA ASP A 189 -53.56 -9.70 -19.38
C ASP A 189 -54.45 -8.71 -18.63
N PHE A 190 -54.70 -7.51 -19.18
CA PHE A 190 -55.35 -6.40 -18.47
C PHE A 190 -56.57 -5.81 -19.15
N ASN A 191 -56.94 -6.28 -20.34
CA ASN A 191 -58.15 -5.91 -21.10
C ASN A 191 -58.34 -4.39 -21.36
N TYR A 192 -57.25 -3.64 -21.49
CA TYR A 192 -57.32 -2.20 -21.79
C TYR A 192 -57.85 -1.94 -23.20
N THR A 193 -58.68 -0.91 -23.38
CA THR A 193 -59.10 -0.49 -24.72
C THR A 193 -57.96 0.27 -25.41
N ILE A 194 -57.56 -0.18 -26.60
CA ILE A 194 -56.50 0.45 -27.38
C ILE A 194 -57.03 1.06 -28.68
N LYS A 195 -56.45 2.20 -29.07
CA LYS A 195 -56.65 2.78 -30.40
C LYS A 195 -55.30 3.10 -31.04
N THR A 196 -55.07 2.44 -32.16
CA THR A 196 -53.85 2.60 -32.96
C THR A 196 -53.97 3.79 -33.90
N VAL A 197 -52.94 4.63 -33.95
CA VAL A 197 -52.90 5.86 -34.75
C VAL A 197 -51.65 5.83 -35.63
N GLU A 198 -51.86 5.74 -36.94
CA GLU A 198 -50.79 5.83 -37.92
C GLU A 198 -50.35 7.30 -38.10
N LEU A 199 -49.09 7.60 -37.78
CA LEU A 199 -48.58 8.97 -37.67
C LEU A 199 -48.70 9.76 -38.99
N GLN A 200 -48.43 9.09 -40.12
CA GLN A 200 -48.47 9.69 -41.45
C GLN A 200 -49.89 10.03 -41.93
N LYS A 201 -50.90 9.24 -41.53
CA LYS A 201 -52.31 9.51 -41.89
C LYS A 201 -52.97 10.52 -40.96
N ASN A 202 -52.52 10.65 -39.72
CA ASN A 202 -53.16 11.44 -38.67
C ASN A 202 -52.22 12.46 -38.02
N SER A 203 -51.53 13.26 -38.82
CA SER A 203 -50.53 14.25 -38.36
C SER A 203 -51.07 15.28 -37.36
N LYS A 204 -52.35 15.68 -37.48
CA LYS A 204 -53.03 16.59 -36.53
C LYS A 204 -53.15 16.00 -35.11
N LEU A 205 -53.37 14.70 -35.00
CA LEU A 205 -53.44 14.01 -33.70
C LEU A 205 -52.05 13.85 -33.07
N ALA A 206 -51.02 13.57 -33.87
CA ALA A 206 -49.64 13.52 -33.41
C ALA A 206 -49.15 14.87 -32.88
N LEU A 207 -49.49 15.97 -33.55
CA LEU A 207 -49.22 17.34 -33.07
C LEU A 207 -49.94 17.65 -31.76
N LYS A 208 -51.22 17.24 -31.62
CA LYS A 208 -52.01 17.45 -30.39
C LYS A 208 -51.40 16.80 -29.15
N PHE A 209 -50.79 15.62 -29.31
CA PHE A 209 -50.16 14.88 -28.21
C PHE A 209 -48.63 15.07 -28.17
N ASN A 210 -48.07 15.96 -29.00
CA ASN A 210 -46.63 16.22 -29.13
C ASN A 210 -45.78 14.95 -29.37
N ILE A 211 -46.27 14.05 -30.22
CA ILE A 211 -45.60 12.78 -30.52
C ILE A 211 -44.79 12.92 -31.80
N LYS A 212 -43.47 12.75 -31.67
CA LYS A 212 -42.49 12.90 -32.77
C LYS A 212 -41.82 11.58 -33.17
N GLN A 213 -42.00 10.52 -32.39
CA GLN A 213 -41.30 9.23 -32.55
C GLN A 213 -42.29 8.05 -32.48
N THR A 214 -41.98 6.94 -33.15
CA THR A 214 -42.77 5.70 -33.16
C THR A 214 -41.87 4.50 -32.83
N PRO A 215 -42.30 3.50 -32.04
CA PRO A 215 -43.60 3.41 -31.39
C PRO A 215 -43.72 4.36 -30.20
N SER A 216 -44.88 4.98 -29.99
CA SER A 216 -45.15 5.74 -28.75
C SER A 216 -46.51 5.33 -28.20
N ILE A 217 -46.60 5.09 -26.89
CA ILE A 217 -47.86 4.74 -26.25
C ILE A 217 -48.17 5.74 -25.15
N ILE A 218 -49.38 6.25 -25.17
CA ILE A 218 -49.89 7.14 -24.13
C ILE A 218 -51.16 6.55 -23.51
N LEU A 219 -51.33 6.77 -22.22
CA LEU A 219 -52.51 6.41 -21.45
C LEU A 219 -53.45 7.61 -21.41
N VAL A 220 -54.70 7.44 -21.82
CA VAL A 220 -55.72 8.49 -21.84
C VAL A 220 -56.84 8.13 -20.88
N ASN A 221 -57.19 9.06 -19.98
CA ASN A 221 -58.35 8.88 -19.12
C ASN A 221 -59.64 9.11 -19.93
N LYS A 222 -60.53 8.12 -19.94
CA LYS A 222 -61.77 8.12 -20.73
C LYS A 222 -62.74 9.24 -20.33
N ARG A 223 -62.72 9.69 -19.07
CA ARG A 223 -63.62 10.75 -18.54
C ARG A 223 -63.02 12.15 -18.66
N THR A 224 -61.79 12.32 -18.21
CA THR A 224 -61.17 13.66 -18.11
C THR A 224 -60.44 14.10 -19.38
N LYS A 225 -60.26 13.18 -20.36
CA LYS A 225 -59.49 13.38 -21.60
C LYS A 225 -58.02 13.79 -21.37
N LYS A 226 -57.53 13.73 -20.13
CA LYS A 226 -56.11 13.92 -19.80
C LYS A 226 -55.31 12.70 -20.24
N TRP A 227 -54.10 12.93 -20.73
CA TRP A 227 -53.23 11.88 -21.24
C TRP A 227 -51.86 11.93 -20.57
N ILE A 228 -51.20 10.77 -20.52
CA ILE A 228 -49.90 10.57 -19.86
C ILE A 228 -49.06 9.70 -20.78
N PRO A 229 -47.81 10.09 -21.12
CA PRO A 229 -46.93 9.21 -21.88
C PRO A 229 -46.49 8.02 -21.03
N VAL A 230 -46.62 6.81 -21.59
CA VAL A 230 -46.24 5.55 -20.94
C VAL A 230 -44.89 5.08 -21.46
N THR A 231 -44.70 5.09 -22.78
CA THR A 231 -43.41 4.76 -23.41
C THR A 231 -43.20 5.56 -24.69
N PHE A 232 -41.93 5.92 -24.94
CA PHE A 232 -41.42 6.41 -26.20
C PHE A 232 -40.34 5.40 -26.66
N GLY A 233 -40.58 4.71 -27.77
CA GLY A 233 -39.77 3.57 -28.20
C GLY A 233 -40.31 2.23 -27.69
N ALA A 234 -39.69 1.15 -28.16
CA ALA A 234 -40.05 -0.22 -27.77
C ALA A 234 -39.56 -0.52 -26.34
N SER A 235 -40.39 -1.20 -25.55
CA SER A 235 -40.13 -1.51 -24.14
C SER A 235 -40.59 -2.93 -23.81
N SER A 236 -39.98 -3.56 -22.80
CA SER A 236 -40.39 -4.90 -22.33
C SER A 236 -41.66 -4.84 -21.49
N LEU A 237 -42.39 -5.96 -21.39
CA LEU A 237 -43.67 -6.03 -20.65
C LEU A 237 -43.53 -5.61 -19.17
N PRO A 238 -42.53 -6.05 -18.39
CA PRO A 238 -42.38 -5.62 -16.99
C PRO A 238 -42.12 -4.11 -16.85
N SER A 239 -41.26 -3.55 -17.71
CA SER A 239 -40.96 -2.11 -17.72
C SER A 239 -42.19 -1.30 -18.14
N PHE A 240 -42.98 -1.80 -19.09
CA PHE A 240 -44.24 -1.19 -19.48
C PHE A 240 -45.26 -1.20 -18.33
N LYS A 241 -45.45 -2.34 -17.62
CA LYS A 241 -46.30 -2.43 -16.42
C LYS A 241 -45.83 -1.47 -15.33
N GLU A 242 -44.51 -1.39 -15.09
CA GLU A 242 -43.95 -0.48 -14.08
C GLU A 242 -44.13 0.98 -14.47
N ASN A 243 -43.98 1.37 -15.73
CA ASN A 243 -44.20 2.76 -16.17
C ASN A 243 -45.66 3.19 -16.07
N VAL A 244 -46.61 2.26 -16.28
CA VAL A 244 -48.03 2.47 -15.97
C VAL A 244 -48.24 2.68 -14.45
N TYR A 245 -47.41 2.05 -13.60
CA TYR A 245 -47.48 2.13 -12.14
C TYR A 245 -46.74 3.32 -11.49
N ARG A 246 -45.51 3.64 -11.91
CA ARG A 246 -44.49 4.45 -11.19
C ARG A 246 -44.80 5.94 -11.11
N LYS A 247 -45.68 6.49 -11.94
CA LYS A 247 -45.98 7.94 -11.99
C LYS A 247 -46.94 8.45 -10.90
N ARG A 248 -47.17 7.71 -9.81
CA ARG A 248 -48.02 8.16 -8.68
C ARG A 248 -47.29 8.80 -7.49
N VAL A 249 -45.97 8.74 -7.37
CA VAL A 249 -45.25 9.45 -6.27
C VAL A 249 -45.44 10.99 -6.35
N SER A 250 -45.69 11.53 -7.56
CA SER A 250 -46.08 12.93 -7.76
C SER A 250 -47.52 13.26 -7.35
N LEU A 251 -48.43 12.28 -7.24
CA LEU A 251 -49.82 12.52 -6.84
C LEU A 251 -49.98 12.58 -5.32
N PHE A 252 -49.09 11.91 -4.57
CA PHE A 252 -49.11 11.93 -3.11
C PHE A 252 -48.68 13.29 -2.54
N SER A 253 -47.68 13.94 -3.13
CA SER A 253 -47.30 15.31 -2.74
C SER A 253 -48.35 16.36 -3.10
N LEU A 254 -49.05 16.18 -4.22
CA LEU A 254 -50.19 17.04 -4.62
C LEU A 254 -51.40 16.86 -3.68
N PHE A 255 -51.62 15.64 -3.18
CA PHE A 255 -52.67 15.37 -2.20
C PHE A 255 -52.34 16.02 -0.85
N ILE A 256 -51.09 15.92 -0.38
CA ILE A 256 -50.63 16.59 0.84
C ILE A 256 -50.74 18.12 0.72
N SER A 257 -50.39 18.70 -0.43
CA SER A 257 -50.52 20.15 -0.64
C SER A 257 -51.99 20.61 -0.68
N LEU A 258 -52.89 19.82 -1.28
CA LEU A 258 -54.34 20.09 -1.26
C LEU A 258 -54.92 20.04 0.15
N VAL A 259 -54.53 19.03 0.95
CA VAL A 259 -54.96 18.91 2.35
C VAL A 259 -54.43 20.08 3.18
N TYR A 260 -53.18 20.49 2.96
CA TYR A 260 -52.59 21.65 3.64
C TYR A 260 -53.34 22.96 3.34
N VAL A 261 -53.64 23.24 2.07
CA VAL A 261 -54.40 24.45 1.68
C VAL A 261 -55.80 24.43 2.29
N ALA A 262 -56.47 23.27 2.31
CA ALA A 262 -57.78 23.12 2.93
C ALA A 262 -57.73 23.35 4.46
N ALA A 263 -56.72 22.80 5.14
CA ALA A 263 -56.54 23.02 6.58
C ALA A 263 -56.17 24.48 6.91
N TYR A 264 -55.26 25.09 6.16
CA TYR A 264 -54.82 26.48 6.35
C TYR A 264 -55.98 27.46 6.16
N THR A 265 -56.79 27.28 5.12
CA THR A 265 -57.98 28.09 4.90
C THR A 265 -59.04 27.85 5.97
N ASN A 266 -59.18 26.62 6.47
CA ASN A 266 -60.10 26.28 7.56
C ASN A 266 -59.68 26.84 8.94
N ILE A 267 -58.38 27.04 9.18
CA ILE A 267 -57.92 27.60 10.46
C ILE A 267 -57.97 29.14 10.43
N ASN A 268 -57.60 29.76 9.31
CA ASN A 268 -57.43 31.20 9.20
C ASN A 268 -58.67 31.98 8.74
N THR A 269 -59.81 31.32 8.53
CA THR A 269 -61.07 32.00 8.19
C THR A 269 -62.18 31.61 9.16
N SER A 270 -62.97 32.58 9.63
CA SER A 270 -64.08 32.30 10.54
C SER A 270 -65.26 31.63 9.81
N ASN A 271 -66.10 30.89 10.54
CA ASN A 271 -67.32 30.29 9.95
C ASN A 271 -68.24 31.34 9.34
N ASN A 272 -68.30 32.54 9.94
CA ASN A 272 -69.10 33.65 9.44
C ASN A 272 -68.56 34.20 8.12
N ASP A 273 -67.24 34.33 7.98
CA ASP A 273 -66.62 34.82 6.73
C ASP A 273 -66.86 33.83 5.58
N ARG A 274 -66.81 32.52 5.84
CA ARG A 274 -67.12 31.51 4.82
C ARG A 274 -68.57 31.56 4.39
N THR A 275 -69.48 31.76 5.34
CA THR A 275 -70.90 31.96 5.04
C THR A 275 -71.11 33.21 4.19
N LEU A 276 -70.45 34.33 4.50
CA LEU A 276 -70.49 35.54 3.67
C LEU A 276 -69.94 35.30 2.27
N VAL A 277 -68.80 34.62 2.13
CA VAL A 277 -68.17 34.30 0.84
C VAL A 277 -69.05 33.37 -0.01
N PHE A 278 -69.61 32.33 0.59
CA PHE A 278 -70.52 31.41 -0.08
C PHE A 278 -71.76 32.17 -0.61
N ASN A 279 -72.35 33.01 0.23
CA ASN A 279 -73.52 33.80 -0.12
C ASN A 279 -73.21 34.91 -1.13
N TYR A 280 -71.98 35.44 -1.15
CA TYR A 280 -71.51 36.35 -2.20
C TYR A 280 -71.48 35.65 -3.56
N TYR A 281 -70.86 34.47 -3.67
CA TYR A 281 -70.78 33.73 -4.93
C TYR A 281 -72.14 33.20 -5.38
N GLN A 282 -72.97 32.73 -4.45
CA GLN A 282 -74.35 32.33 -4.74
C GLN A 282 -75.16 33.52 -5.26
N SER A 283 -75.02 34.70 -4.65
CA SER A 283 -75.73 35.90 -5.09
C SER A 283 -75.20 36.44 -6.41
N PHE A 284 -73.89 36.36 -6.64
CA PHE A 284 -73.27 36.70 -7.93
C PHE A 284 -73.86 35.86 -9.07
N LEU A 285 -73.90 34.54 -8.88
CA LEU A 285 -74.43 33.60 -9.87
C LEU A 285 -75.95 33.79 -10.07
N MET A 286 -76.71 33.97 -8.99
CA MET A 286 -78.16 34.16 -9.08
C MET A 286 -78.56 35.53 -9.63
N ASN A 287 -77.75 36.58 -9.42
CA ASN A 287 -77.98 37.88 -10.06
C ASN A 287 -77.77 37.83 -11.57
N GLU A 288 -76.83 36.99 -12.02
CA GLU A 288 -76.54 36.76 -13.45
C GLU A 288 -77.66 35.93 -14.13
N ILE A 289 -78.32 35.03 -13.38
CA ILE A 289 -79.38 34.15 -13.90
C ILE A 289 -80.80 34.74 -13.76
N SER A 290 -81.11 35.41 -12.65
CA SER A 290 -82.48 35.80 -12.27
C SER A 290 -82.75 37.31 -12.33
N GLY A 291 -81.76 38.14 -12.68
CA GLY A 291 -81.88 39.59 -12.68
C GLY A 291 -82.05 40.21 -11.28
N GLU A 292 -82.16 41.54 -11.21
CA GLU A 292 -82.05 42.35 -9.97
C GLU A 292 -83.12 42.09 -8.88
N GLN A 293 -84.14 41.28 -9.16
CA GLN A 293 -85.29 41.05 -8.27
C GLN A 293 -85.06 39.90 -7.26
N GLY A 294 -84.04 39.06 -7.45
CA GLY A 294 -83.79 37.90 -6.56
C GLY A 294 -83.23 38.28 -5.18
N VAL A 295 -83.57 37.49 -4.17
CA VAL A 295 -83.21 37.73 -2.77
C VAL A 295 -82.50 36.51 -2.18
N ASN A 296 -81.34 36.72 -1.56
CA ASN A 296 -80.64 35.70 -0.81
C ASN A 296 -81.09 35.68 0.65
N THR A 297 -81.34 34.48 1.19
CA THR A 297 -81.71 34.29 2.60
C THR A 297 -80.69 33.37 3.26
N PHE A 298 -79.96 33.87 4.25
CA PHE A 298 -78.91 33.11 4.95
C PHE A 298 -78.81 33.53 6.43
N VAL A 299 -78.25 32.64 7.25
CA VAL A 299 -78.04 32.86 8.68
C VAL A 299 -76.67 33.47 8.91
N TYR A 300 -76.60 34.59 9.62
CA TYR A 300 -75.36 35.26 10.01
C TYR A 300 -75.46 35.69 11.47
N ASN A 301 -74.49 35.30 12.31
CA ASN A 301 -74.55 35.54 13.76
C ASN A 301 -75.88 35.11 14.41
N ASN A 302 -76.37 33.91 14.07
CA ASN A 302 -77.65 33.35 14.53
C ASN A 302 -78.90 34.20 14.20
N LYS A 303 -78.80 35.14 13.24
CA LYS A 303 -79.95 35.90 12.72
C LYS A 303 -80.20 35.55 11.26
N LEU A 304 -81.47 35.39 10.89
CA LEU A 304 -81.88 35.14 9.51
C LEU A 304 -81.92 36.48 8.74
N LEU A 305 -81.02 36.64 7.78
CA LEU A 305 -80.92 37.84 6.95
C LEU A 305 -81.48 37.55 5.56
N LYS A 306 -82.33 38.46 5.05
CA LYS A 306 -82.94 38.39 3.72
C LYS A 306 -82.53 39.65 2.93
N ILE A 307 -81.60 39.51 1.99
CA ILE A 307 -80.94 40.63 1.30
C ILE A 307 -81.00 40.41 -0.23
N LYS A 308 -81.34 41.45 -1.01
CA LYS A 308 -81.33 41.39 -2.49
C LYS A 308 -79.94 41.00 -3.01
N HIS A 309 -79.87 40.16 -4.05
CA HIS A 309 -78.59 39.69 -4.61
C HIS A 309 -77.68 40.85 -5.04
N SER A 310 -78.23 41.88 -5.70
CA SER A 310 -77.49 43.09 -6.11
C SER A 310 -76.86 43.84 -4.93
N LYS A 311 -77.54 43.85 -3.76
CA LYS A 311 -77.04 44.48 -2.53
C LYS A 311 -75.99 43.61 -1.82
N VAL A 312 -76.08 42.28 -1.91
CA VAL A 312 -75.05 41.37 -1.41
C VAL A 312 -73.74 41.57 -2.17
N ILE A 313 -73.78 41.65 -3.50
CA ILE A 313 -72.60 41.78 -4.37
C ILE A 313 -71.91 43.15 -4.20
N SER A 314 -72.68 44.22 -4.00
CA SER A 314 -72.16 45.59 -3.85
C SER A 314 -71.74 45.96 -2.42
N SER A 315 -72.04 45.13 -1.43
CA SER A 315 -71.75 45.43 -0.03
C SER A 315 -70.28 45.22 0.35
N ASN A 316 -69.69 46.21 1.02
CA ASN A 316 -68.29 46.18 1.45
C ASN A 316 -67.96 44.99 2.36
N SER A 317 -68.87 44.56 3.23
CA SER A 317 -68.65 43.43 4.13
C SER A 317 -68.41 42.11 3.37
N PHE A 318 -69.18 41.86 2.29
CA PHE A 318 -69.04 40.64 1.50
C PHE A 318 -67.85 40.73 0.54
N ILE A 319 -67.57 41.91 -0.03
CA ILE A 319 -66.39 42.15 -0.86
C ILE A 319 -65.11 41.96 -0.03
N ASN A 320 -65.07 42.47 1.20
CA ASN A 320 -63.94 42.30 2.11
C ASN A 320 -63.76 40.84 2.54
N ALA A 321 -64.85 40.14 2.89
CA ALA A 321 -64.80 38.70 3.19
C ALA A 321 -64.28 37.87 2.00
N LYS A 322 -64.73 38.18 0.77
CA LYS A 322 -64.23 37.56 -0.47
C LYS A 322 -62.73 37.82 -0.68
N ASN A 323 -62.29 39.06 -0.52
CA ASN A 323 -60.90 39.44 -0.74
C ASN A 323 -59.98 38.79 0.30
N ASN A 324 -60.38 38.76 1.57
CA ASN A 324 -59.65 38.08 2.64
C ASN A 324 -59.59 36.56 2.40
N PHE A 325 -60.69 35.93 2.02
CA PHE A 325 -60.68 34.50 1.70
C PHE A 325 -59.76 34.18 0.51
N LYS A 326 -59.74 35.06 -0.52
CA LYS A 326 -58.85 34.93 -1.67
C LYS A 326 -57.37 35.08 -1.29
N SER A 327 -57.02 36.05 -0.43
CA SER A 327 -55.63 36.23 0.01
C SER A 327 -55.16 35.06 0.87
N THR A 328 -55.97 34.59 1.82
CA THR A 328 -55.65 33.41 2.65
C THR A 328 -55.46 32.14 1.82
N LEU A 329 -56.26 31.95 0.77
CA LEU A 329 -56.11 30.81 -0.14
C LEU A 329 -54.80 30.89 -0.94
N LEU A 330 -54.44 32.08 -1.41
CA LEU A 330 -53.21 32.31 -2.17
C LEU A 330 -51.95 32.15 -1.30
N GLU A 331 -51.98 32.63 -0.06
CA GLU A 331 -50.92 32.40 0.93
C GLU A 331 -50.73 30.91 1.24
N GLY A 332 -51.83 30.20 1.52
CA GLY A 332 -51.78 28.75 1.78
C GLY A 332 -51.23 27.97 0.58
N PHE A 333 -51.57 28.38 -0.64
CA PHE A 333 -51.04 27.77 -1.86
C PHE A 333 -49.52 27.97 -2.00
N ILE A 334 -49.03 29.20 -1.78
CA ILE A 334 -47.59 29.52 -1.84
C ILE A 334 -46.82 28.71 -0.77
N GLN A 335 -47.31 28.67 0.47
CA GLN A 335 -46.71 27.89 1.55
C GLN A 335 -46.66 26.39 1.22
N SER A 336 -47.73 25.85 0.62
CA SER A 336 -47.78 24.44 0.21
C SER A 336 -46.77 24.09 -0.89
N LEU A 337 -46.49 25.01 -1.82
CA LEU A 337 -45.48 24.82 -2.86
C LEU A 337 -44.06 24.81 -2.27
N ILE A 338 -43.77 25.71 -1.33
CA ILE A 338 -42.49 25.76 -0.62
C ILE A 338 -42.26 24.47 0.16
N LEU A 339 -43.28 23.99 0.89
CA LEU A 339 -43.20 22.75 1.65
C LEU A 339 -42.94 21.53 0.76
N SER A 340 -43.65 21.44 -0.38
CA SER A 340 -43.47 20.36 -1.35
C SER A 340 -42.05 20.35 -1.95
N PHE A 341 -41.49 21.53 -2.25
CA PHE A 341 -40.13 21.67 -2.74
C PHE A 341 -39.08 21.24 -1.70
N LEU A 342 -39.27 21.62 -0.43
CA LEU A 342 -38.39 21.19 0.67
C LEU A 342 -38.40 19.68 0.87
N ILE A 343 -39.58 19.05 0.86
CA ILE A 343 -39.71 17.59 0.97
C ILE A 343 -38.99 16.91 -0.20
N TYR A 344 -39.15 17.41 -1.42
CA TYR A 344 -38.46 16.89 -2.59
C TYR A 344 -36.93 16.99 -2.45
N MET A 345 -36.42 18.13 -1.99
CA MET A 345 -34.98 18.34 -1.75
C MET A 345 -34.44 17.38 -0.68
N ILE A 346 -35.16 17.17 0.42
CA ILE A 346 -34.77 16.23 1.49
C ILE A 346 -34.71 14.80 0.95
N ILE A 347 -35.73 14.36 0.22
CA ILE A 347 -35.79 13.02 -0.37
C ILE A 347 -34.67 12.83 -1.40
N SER A 348 -34.45 13.82 -2.27
CA SER A 348 -33.39 13.78 -3.29
C SER A 348 -32.00 13.73 -2.64
N PHE A 349 -31.76 14.52 -1.60
CA PHE A 349 -30.52 14.50 -0.84
C PHE A 349 -30.30 13.16 -0.11
N TYR A 350 -31.35 12.62 0.52
CA TYR A 350 -31.29 11.33 1.20
C TYR A 350 -30.98 10.19 0.23
N ILE A 351 -31.70 10.12 -0.90
CA ILE A 351 -31.46 9.11 -1.95
C ILE A 351 -30.06 9.29 -2.55
N GLY A 352 -29.61 10.52 -2.81
CA GLY A 352 -28.28 10.79 -3.34
C GLY A 352 -27.17 10.36 -2.39
N LYS A 353 -27.31 10.60 -1.08
CA LYS A 353 -26.36 10.18 -0.06
C LYS A 353 -26.37 8.66 0.16
N TYR A 354 -27.56 8.05 0.19
CA TYR A 354 -27.71 6.60 0.37
C TYR A 354 -27.24 5.79 -0.86
N GLY A 355 -27.41 6.35 -2.07
CA GLY A 355 -26.94 5.77 -3.32
C GLY A 355 -25.42 5.74 -3.40
N LYS A 356 -24.74 6.86 -3.08
CA LYS A 356 -23.27 6.94 -3.09
C LYS A 356 -22.61 5.92 -2.15
N ASN A 357 -23.13 5.78 -0.93
CA ASN A 357 -22.59 4.85 0.07
C ASN A 357 -22.69 3.35 -0.31
N LYS A 358 -23.50 2.98 -1.32
CA LYS A 358 -23.57 1.60 -1.83
C LYS A 358 -22.68 1.36 -3.06
N GLN A 359 -22.25 2.41 -3.75
CA GLN A 359 -21.40 2.31 -4.93
C GLN A 359 -19.90 2.38 -4.58
N ASP A 360 -19.53 3.02 -3.47
CA ASP A 360 -18.12 3.14 -3.08
C ASP A 360 -17.52 1.79 -2.61
N ASP A 361 -16.28 1.52 -3.04
CA ASP A 361 -15.49 0.37 -2.59
C ASP A 361 -15.35 0.40 -1.06
N LYS A 362 -15.67 -0.72 -0.41
CA LYS A 362 -15.55 -0.83 1.05
C LYS A 362 -14.21 -1.45 1.43
N PHE A 363 -13.39 -0.72 2.18
CA PHE A 363 -12.21 -1.27 2.83
C PHE A 363 -12.61 -2.36 3.83
N LEU A 364 -12.02 -3.55 3.71
CA LEU A 364 -12.24 -4.65 4.64
C LEU A 364 -11.12 -4.74 5.67
N ARG A 365 -9.87 -4.90 5.19
CA ARG A 365 -8.67 -5.08 6.02
C ARG A 365 -7.38 -4.91 5.21
N GLY A 366 -6.25 -4.92 5.88
CA GLY A 366 -4.92 -4.79 5.27
C GLY A 366 -4.29 -3.42 5.50
N GLY A 367 -3.38 -3.03 4.61
CA GLY A 367 -2.76 -1.70 4.64
C GLY A 367 -3.79 -0.62 4.38
N ALA A 368 -3.70 0.49 5.12
CA ALA A 368 -4.54 1.67 4.90
C ALA A 368 -3.66 2.82 4.41
N PHE A 369 -4.20 3.67 3.53
CA PHE A 369 -3.47 4.77 2.92
C PHE A 369 -4.10 6.12 3.30
N ILE A 370 -3.30 7.07 3.80
CA ILE A 370 -3.77 8.42 4.13
C ILE A 370 -2.76 9.49 3.71
N SER A 371 -3.21 10.74 3.62
CA SER A 371 -2.32 11.89 3.39
C SER A 371 -1.70 12.39 4.69
N ASN A 372 -0.52 13.01 4.60
CA ASN A 372 0.17 13.62 5.76
C ASN A 372 -0.71 14.61 6.53
N GLN A 373 -1.55 15.38 5.84
CA GLN A 373 -2.50 16.31 6.48
C GLN A 373 -3.54 15.58 7.34
N ALA A 374 -4.10 14.49 6.82
CA ALA A 374 -5.06 13.67 7.57
C ALA A 374 -4.38 12.96 8.75
N PHE A 375 -3.15 12.46 8.54
CA PHE A 375 -2.35 11.82 9.58
C PHE A 375 -2.05 12.79 10.74
N THR A 376 -1.53 13.98 10.43
CA THR A 376 -1.21 15.00 11.43
C THR A 376 -2.45 15.43 12.21
N LYS A 377 -3.61 15.57 11.55
CA LYS A 377 -4.89 15.85 12.24
C LYS A 377 -5.30 14.71 13.16
N SER A 378 -5.10 13.46 12.74
CA SER A 378 -5.39 12.27 13.56
C SER A 378 -4.52 12.21 14.82
N LEU A 379 -3.20 12.46 14.68
CA LEU A 379 -2.28 12.50 15.81
C LEU A 379 -2.64 13.60 16.81
N LYS A 380 -2.96 14.82 16.33
CA LYS A 380 -3.42 15.93 17.18
C LYS A 380 -4.70 15.57 17.95
N LYS A 381 -5.67 14.95 17.27
CA LYS A 381 -6.93 14.51 17.90
C LYS A 381 -6.70 13.47 19.00
N LYS A 382 -5.72 12.57 18.81
CA LYS A 382 -5.36 11.53 19.78
C LYS A 382 -4.37 12.01 20.86
N GLN A 383 -3.96 13.28 20.83
CA GLN A 383 -2.94 13.85 21.74
C GLN A 383 -1.64 13.04 21.80
N ILE A 384 -1.24 12.45 20.66
CA ILE A 384 0.01 11.69 20.57
C ILE A 384 1.17 12.67 20.44
N ASN A 385 2.15 12.54 21.34
CA ASN A 385 3.32 13.40 21.37
C ASN A 385 4.23 13.21 20.13
N GLN A 386 4.75 14.31 19.61
CA GLN A 386 5.51 14.40 18.36
C GLN A 386 6.79 15.19 18.62
N ASP A 387 7.87 14.49 18.95
CA ASP A 387 9.13 15.13 19.32
C ASP A 387 10.08 15.28 18.11
N LEU A 388 9.87 14.51 17.04
CA LEU A 388 10.71 14.52 15.84
C LEU A 388 9.87 14.44 14.56
N ARG A 389 10.47 14.84 13.44
CA ARG A 389 9.93 14.62 12.10
C ARG A 389 10.93 13.89 11.22
N LEU A 390 10.42 12.94 10.45
CA LEU A 390 11.17 12.32 9.37
C LEU A 390 10.75 13.01 8.08
N GLY A 391 11.49 14.08 7.74
CA GLY A 391 11.08 15.00 6.70
C GLY A 391 9.89 15.86 7.14
N GLU A 392 8.81 15.86 6.35
CA GLU A 392 7.57 16.59 6.68
C GLU A 392 6.58 15.77 7.51
N VAL A 393 6.88 14.51 7.82
CA VAL A 393 5.95 13.63 8.55
C VAL A 393 6.37 13.50 10.01
N PRO A 394 5.47 13.79 10.97
CA PRO A 394 5.76 13.56 12.38
C PRO A 394 6.02 12.08 12.67
N THR A 395 7.02 11.80 13.50
CA THR A 395 7.26 10.46 14.04
C THR A 395 6.60 10.30 15.41
N LEU A 396 6.36 9.05 15.81
CA LEU A 396 5.79 8.73 17.12
C LEU A 396 6.92 8.67 18.15
N LYS A 397 6.72 9.26 19.33
CA LYS A 397 7.69 9.15 20.42
C LYS A 397 7.91 7.68 20.83
N GLY A 398 9.16 7.27 21.01
CA GLY A 398 9.55 5.93 21.46
C GLY A 398 9.82 4.92 20.34
N ILE A 399 9.61 5.29 19.07
CA ILE A 399 9.95 4.42 17.93
C ILE A 399 11.37 4.65 17.40
N GLU A 400 12.11 5.63 17.94
CA GLU A 400 13.42 5.99 17.41
C GLU A 400 14.44 4.85 17.54
N THR A 401 14.33 4.07 18.62
CA THR A 401 15.20 2.93 18.94
C THR A 401 14.78 1.63 18.24
N ILE A 402 13.81 1.68 17.32
CA ILE A 402 13.49 0.57 16.40
C ILE A 402 13.80 0.92 14.94
N HIS A 403 14.66 1.94 14.77
CA HIS A 403 15.42 2.27 13.57
C HIS A 403 14.59 2.72 12.35
N PHE A 404 15.28 3.33 11.39
CA PHE A 404 14.70 3.94 10.22
C PHE A 404 15.40 3.48 8.94
N GLU A 405 14.62 3.30 7.90
CA GLU A 405 15.07 3.01 6.54
C GLU A 405 14.60 4.14 5.61
N ILE A 406 15.48 4.64 4.74
CA ILE A 406 15.14 5.64 3.73
C ILE A 406 15.66 5.18 2.37
N SER A 407 14.76 4.83 1.46
CA SER A 407 15.09 4.30 0.14
C SER A 407 14.56 5.17 -0.99
N GLY A 408 15.29 5.22 -2.11
CA GLY A 408 14.88 5.88 -3.34
C GLY A 408 16.03 6.39 -4.20
N ALA A 409 15.74 6.61 -5.47
CA ALA A 409 16.72 7.05 -6.47
C ALA A 409 17.34 8.42 -6.15
N THR A 410 18.48 8.72 -6.78
CA THR A 410 19.16 10.03 -6.67
C THR A 410 18.22 11.20 -6.98
N GLY A 411 18.30 12.25 -6.17
CA GLY A 411 17.53 13.49 -6.36
C GLY A 411 16.03 13.39 -6.01
N THR A 412 15.59 12.30 -5.38
CA THR A 412 14.17 12.11 -5.04
C THR A 412 13.73 12.73 -3.72
N GLY A 413 14.66 13.03 -2.80
CA GLY A 413 14.34 13.72 -1.53
C GLY A 413 14.93 13.11 -0.26
N LYS A 414 15.73 12.04 -0.35
CA LYS A 414 16.37 11.37 0.80
C LYS A 414 17.18 12.32 1.66
N SER A 415 18.18 12.99 1.09
CA SER A 415 19.04 13.89 1.86
C SER A 415 18.28 15.09 2.44
N GLN A 416 17.21 15.56 1.77
CA GLN A 416 16.32 16.58 2.34
C GLN A 416 15.62 16.08 3.61
N THR A 417 15.13 14.83 3.59
CA THR A 417 14.51 14.17 4.74
C THR A 417 15.49 14.06 5.90
N LEU A 418 16.73 13.64 5.62
CA LEU A 418 17.81 13.57 6.62
C LEU A 418 18.13 14.94 7.21
N LYS A 419 18.22 16.02 6.41
CA LYS A 419 18.47 17.38 6.94
C LYS A 419 17.40 17.82 7.94
N HIS A 420 16.12 17.55 7.66
CA HIS A 420 15.04 17.87 8.61
C HIS A 420 15.18 17.03 9.89
N LEU A 421 15.49 15.74 9.78
CA LEU A 421 15.71 14.88 10.94
C LEU A 421 16.92 15.35 11.77
N ILE A 422 18.07 15.61 11.14
CA ILE A 422 19.30 16.07 11.80
C ILE A 422 19.07 17.39 12.54
N LYS A 423 18.30 18.31 11.95
CA LYS A 423 17.90 19.56 12.60
C LYS A 423 17.10 19.28 13.87
N ASP A 424 16.10 18.40 13.82
CA ASP A 424 15.27 18.06 14.97
C ASP A 424 16.10 17.38 16.07
N ILE A 425 16.98 16.43 15.70
CA ILE A 425 17.96 15.77 16.60
C ILE A 425 18.83 16.83 17.29
N LYS A 426 19.41 17.76 16.52
CA LYS A 426 20.28 18.83 17.06
C LYS A 426 19.50 19.75 18.01
N SER A 427 18.24 20.06 17.68
CA SER A 427 17.37 20.89 18.53
C SER A 427 16.97 20.21 19.85
N ARG A 428 16.85 18.88 19.84
CA ARG A 428 16.56 18.07 21.03
C ARG A 428 17.77 17.92 21.96
N GLY A 429 18.98 18.20 21.46
CA GLY A 429 20.23 18.05 22.21
C GLY A 429 20.77 16.61 22.25
N ASP A 430 20.26 15.76 21.35
CA ASP A 430 20.73 14.39 21.16
C ASP A 430 22.15 14.38 20.58
N ARG A 431 22.80 13.21 20.61
CA ARG A 431 24.11 12.97 20.00
C ARG A 431 23.94 12.22 18.69
N ALA A 432 24.79 12.48 17.70
CA ALA A 432 24.71 11.82 16.40
C ALA A 432 26.09 11.55 15.79
N ILE A 433 26.20 10.40 15.12
CA ILE A 433 27.28 10.02 14.22
C ILE A 433 26.67 9.99 12.83
N ILE A 434 27.17 10.83 11.93
CA ILE A 434 26.56 11.09 10.63
C ILE A 434 27.59 10.80 9.56
N TYR A 435 27.35 9.75 8.79
CA TYR A 435 28.12 9.41 7.61
C TYR A 435 27.41 9.87 6.33
N SER A 436 28.15 10.57 5.46
CA SER A 436 27.72 10.88 4.08
C SER A 436 28.90 10.86 3.13
N SER A 437 28.65 10.43 1.89
CA SER A 437 29.57 10.56 0.75
C SER A 437 29.66 12.00 0.19
N SER A 438 29.10 12.97 0.92
CA SER A 438 29.14 14.38 0.61
C SER A 438 29.41 15.20 1.88
N THR A 439 29.77 16.47 1.68
CA THR A 439 30.08 17.41 2.78
C THR A 439 28.89 18.30 3.13
N GLU A 440 27.69 18.02 2.58
CA GLU A 440 26.56 18.92 2.70
C GLU A 440 26.01 19.03 4.12
N PHE A 441 26.10 17.96 4.92
CA PHE A 441 25.69 17.98 6.33
C PHE A 441 26.69 18.75 7.19
N ILE A 442 27.99 18.69 6.86
CA ILE A 442 29.03 19.48 7.53
C ILE A 442 28.75 20.95 7.29
N SER A 443 28.62 21.37 6.02
CA SER A 443 28.37 22.79 5.69
C SER A 443 27.12 23.38 6.37
N GLU A 444 26.11 22.55 6.63
CA GLU A 444 24.83 22.99 7.18
C GLU A 444 24.77 22.92 8.70
N PHE A 445 25.38 21.92 9.32
CA PHE A 445 25.16 21.60 10.73
C PHE A 445 26.41 21.58 11.60
N TYR A 446 27.63 21.63 11.05
CA TYR A 446 28.85 21.54 11.85
C TYR A 446 29.05 22.77 12.74
N ASP A 447 29.35 22.53 14.02
CA ASP A 447 29.70 23.52 15.02
C ASP A 447 31.07 23.17 15.65
N GLU A 448 32.10 23.93 15.29
CA GLU A 448 33.50 23.72 15.70
C GLU A 448 33.70 23.66 17.23
N SER A 449 32.82 24.29 18.01
CA SER A 449 32.93 24.30 19.48
C SER A 449 32.69 22.93 20.13
N ARG A 450 31.99 22.02 19.44
CA ARG A 450 31.48 20.78 20.05
C ARG A 450 31.42 19.56 19.12
N ASP A 451 31.40 19.78 17.82
CA ASP A 451 31.27 18.74 16.81
C ASP A 451 32.66 18.31 16.31
N ILE A 452 32.79 17.07 15.86
CA ILE A 452 34.03 16.48 15.34
C ILE A 452 33.82 16.11 13.88
N ILE A 453 34.83 16.34 13.04
CA ILE A 453 34.88 15.84 11.68
C ILE A 453 35.88 14.68 11.64
N LEU A 454 35.52 13.56 11.05
CA LEU A 454 36.43 12.44 10.77
C LEU A 454 36.58 12.31 9.26
N ASN A 455 37.71 12.82 8.77
CA ASN A 455 38.18 12.65 7.40
C ASN A 455 39.69 12.92 7.44
N PRO A 456 40.56 11.93 7.17
CA PRO A 456 42.01 12.11 7.31
C PRO A 456 42.58 13.17 6.35
N LEU A 457 41.85 13.51 5.28
CA LEU A 457 42.22 14.53 4.31
C LEU A 457 41.63 15.91 4.62
N ASP A 458 40.85 16.05 5.70
CA ASP A 458 40.36 17.34 6.20
C ASP A 458 41.23 17.85 7.35
N ASP A 459 41.67 19.12 7.27
CA ASP A 459 42.58 19.74 8.25
C ASP A 459 41.99 19.76 9.67
N ARG A 460 40.65 19.88 9.76
CA ARG A 460 39.90 19.97 11.02
C ARG A 460 39.74 18.61 11.70
N SER A 461 40.01 17.52 10.99
CA SER A 461 39.89 16.18 11.57
C SER A 461 40.88 16.01 12.72
N PRO A 462 40.48 15.48 13.89
CA PRO A 462 41.45 15.17 14.91
C PRO A 462 42.34 14.02 14.45
N ASN A 463 43.53 13.93 15.02
CA ASN A 463 44.43 12.82 14.74
C ASN A 463 43.91 11.57 15.46
N TRP A 464 43.76 10.51 14.69
CA TRP A 464 43.24 9.22 15.12
C TRP A 464 44.29 8.15 14.85
N SER A 465 44.51 7.27 15.84
CA SER A 465 45.37 6.10 15.68
C SER A 465 44.65 4.85 16.17
N ILE A 466 45.01 3.69 15.63
CA ILE A 466 44.45 2.40 16.05
C ILE A 466 44.60 2.19 17.56
N TRP A 467 45.71 2.64 18.16
CA TRP A 467 45.99 2.44 19.58
C TRP A 467 45.13 3.32 20.49
N ASN A 468 44.52 4.39 19.98
CA ASN A 468 43.60 5.22 20.75
C ASN A 468 42.32 4.45 21.09
N GLU A 469 41.98 3.43 20.30
CA GLU A 469 40.76 2.62 20.46
C GLU A 469 40.97 1.33 21.25
N VAL A 470 42.21 1.04 21.68
CA VAL A 470 42.57 -0.21 22.35
C VAL A 470 42.67 0.01 23.85
N GLU A 471 41.57 -0.29 24.54
CA GLU A 471 41.55 -0.45 26.01
C GLU A 471 41.93 -1.88 26.44
N GLU A 472 41.44 -2.90 25.74
CA GLU A 472 41.69 -4.32 25.96
C GLU A 472 42.36 -4.99 24.75
N ILE A 473 43.05 -6.11 24.96
CA ILE A 473 43.84 -6.80 23.93
C ILE A 473 42.97 -7.21 22.73
N TYR A 474 41.76 -7.71 22.97
CA TYR A 474 40.86 -8.17 21.89
C TYR A 474 40.38 -7.03 20.97
N HIS A 475 40.59 -5.76 21.33
CA HIS A 475 40.25 -4.65 20.45
C HIS A 475 41.14 -4.60 19.21
N TYR A 476 42.36 -5.16 19.24
CA TYR A 476 43.18 -5.30 18.04
C TYR A 476 42.50 -6.20 17.00
N ASP A 477 41.98 -7.35 17.43
CA ASP A 477 41.23 -8.27 16.58
C ASP A 477 39.92 -7.65 16.08
N ASP A 478 39.23 -6.90 16.95
CA ASP A 478 38.01 -6.15 16.60
C ASP A 478 38.30 -5.14 15.47
N ILE A 479 39.34 -4.33 15.59
CA ILE A 479 39.73 -3.35 14.57
C ILE A 479 40.15 -4.05 13.28
N ALA A 480 40.95 -5.12 13.37
CA ALA A 480 41.42 -5.89 12.21
C ALA A 480 40.24 -6.47 11.41
N ALA A 481 39.26 -7.07 12.10
CA ALA A 481 38.08 -7.65 11.47
C ALA A 481 37.19 -6.61 10.77
N SER A 482 37.19 -5.36 11.23
CA SER A 482 36.45 -4.26 10.60
C SER A 482 37.18 -3.64 9.41
N LEU A 483 38.50 -3.54 9.48
CA LEU A 483 39.31 -2.98 8.39
C LEU A 483 39.47 -3.98 7.22
N ILE A 484 39.51 -5.27 7.53
CA ILE A 484 39.63 -6.38 6.57
C ILE A 484 38.29 -7.15 6.59
N PRO A 485 37.24 -6.68 5.90
CA PRO A 485 35.89 -7.25 5.99
C PRO A 485 35.76 -8.58 5.22
N ASP A 486 34.75 -9.38 5.61
CA ASP A 486 34.31 -10.51 4.79
C ASP A 486 33.52 -10.00 3.58
N VAL A 487 33.72 -10.62 2.42
CA VAL A 487 32.99 -10.30 1.18
C VAL A 487 32.13 -11.52 0.84
N GLU A 488 30.81 -11.34 0.76
CA GLU A 488 29.91 -12.43 0.35
C GLU A 488 29.96 -12.64 -1.17
N GLY A 489 29.99 -13.90 -1.61
CA GLY A 489 30.15 -14.26 -3.02
C GLY A 489 31.60 -14.28 -3.50
N ASP A 490 32.54 -13.86 -2.66
CA ASP A 490 33.97 -14.01 -2.90
C ASP A 490 34.36 -15.48 -2.77
N GLN A 491 34.89 -16.08 -3.84
CA GLN A 491 35.48 -17.43 -3.79
C GLN A 491 36.89 -17.42 -3.17
N GLY A 492 37.37 -16.25 -2.73
CA GLY A 492 38.63 -16.14 -1.99
C GLY A 492 38.60 -16.96 -0.70
N ASP A 493 39.70 -17.67 -0.44
CA ASP A 493 39.82 -18.60 0.68
C ASP A 493 39.74 -17.84 2.04
N PRO A 494 38.77 -18.13 2.93
CA PRO A 494 38.63 -17.48 4.23
C PRO A 494 39.91 -17.49 5.08
N ILE A 495 40.79 -18.46 4.83
CA ILE A 495 42.08 -18.63 5.49
C ILE A 495 42.96 -17.38 5.36
N TRP A 496 43.02 -16.74 4.18
CA TRP A 496 43.91 -15.60 3.94
C TRP A 496 43.47 -14.35 4.70
N LYS A 497 42.15 -14.10 4.75
CA LYS A 497 41.58 -12.97 5.52
C LYS A 497 41.78 -13.19 7.02
N GLY A 498 41.57 -14.42 7.51
CA GLY A 498 41.84 -14.78 8.90
C GLY A 498 43.31 -14.55 9.29
N ALA A 499 44.25 -15.06 8.49
CA ALA A 499 45.68 -14.87 8.71
C ALA A 499 46.09 -13.38 8.63
N SER A 500 45.49 -12.61 7.74
CA SER A 500 45.74 -11.16 7.62
C SER A 500 45.29 -10.39 8.86
N ARG A 501 44.09 -10.70 9.39
CA ARG A 501 43.59 -10.10 10.64
C ARG A 501 44.49 -10.45 11.82
N LEU A 502 44.93 -11.70 11.90
CA LEU A 502 45.83 -12.17 12.95
C LEU A 502 47.18 -11.46 12.91
N LEU A 503 47.80 -11.39 11.73
CA LEU A 503 49.08 -10.68 11.55
C LEU A 503 48.95 -9.19 11.89
N PHE A 504 47.87 -8.54 11.45
CA PHE A 504 47.57 -7.15 11.77
C PHE A 504 47.51 -6.94 13.29
N ALA A 505 46.73 -7.76 14.00
CA ALA A 505 46.52 -7.63 15.43
C ALA A 505 47.81 -7.88 16.22
N ASP A 506 48.56 -8.94 15.89
CA ASP A 506 49.81 -9.29 16.57
C ASP A 506 50.89 -8.22 16.37
N ILE A 507 51.07 -7.69 15.15
CA ILE A 507 52.03 -6.61 14.90
C ILE A 507 51.62 -5.34 15.65
N ALA A 508 50.34 -4.94 15.58
CA ALA A 508 49.87 -3.73 16.26
C ALA A 508 50.09 -3.80 17.78
N ARG A 509 49.84 -4.99 18.36
CA ARG A 509 50.10 -5.28 19.77
C ARG A 509 51.59 -5.24 20.10
N LYS A 510 52.42 -5.99 19.37
CA LYS A 510 53.86 -6.10 19.64
C LYS A 510 54.60 -4.78 19.50
N LEU A 511 54.22 -3.94 18.53
CA LEU A 511 54.77 -2.59 18.42
C LEU A 511 54.46 -1.73 19.66
N LYS A 512 53.26 -1.88 20.26
CA LYS A 512 52.91 -1.17 21.50
C LYS A 512 53.70 -1.70 22.70
N GLU A 513 53.80 -3.01 22.84
CA GLU A 513 54.59 -3.68 23.90
C GLU A 513 56.06 -3.26 23.87
N ASN A 514 56.64 -3.13 22.67
CA ASN A 514 58.04 -2.75 22.47
C ASN A 514 58.28 -1.22 22.57
N GLY A 515 57.26 -0.41 22.90
CA GLY A 515 57.37 1.04 23.13
C GLY A 515 57.53 1.92 21.88
N GLY A 516 58.08 1.38 20.79
CA GLY A 516 58.23 2.07 19.50
C GLY A 516 57.06 1.77 18.55
N TYR A 517 55.99 2.57 18.61
CA TYR A 517 54.83 2.43 17.71
C TYR A 517 54.38 3.76 17.09
N SER A 518 54.09 3.71 15.79
CA SER A 518 53.54 4.79 14.97
C SER A 518 52.80 4.17 13.78
N THR A 519 51.89 4.94 13.16
CA THR A 519 51.22 4.52 11.92
C THR A 519 52.25 4.13 10.86
N ARG A 520 53.32 4.92 10.70
CA ARG A 520 54.47 4.64 9.82
C ARG A 520 55.01 3.24 10.00
N LEU A 521 55.54 2.99 11.19
CA LEU A 521 56.20 1.74 11.52
C LEU A 521 55.24 0.56 11.40
N PHE A 522 53.95 0.75 11.67
CA PHE A 522 52.95 -0.30 11.55
C PHE A 522 52.72 -0.73 10.09
N ILE A 523 52.53 0.22 9.16
CA ILE A 523 52.40 -0.13 7.74
C ILE A 523 53.70 -0.69 7.19
N ASP A 524 54.85 -0.13 7.59
CA ASP A 524 56.16 -0.63 7.17
C ASP A 524 56.35 -2.07 7.66
N SER A 525 55.93 -2.38 8.89
CA SER A 525 55.99 -3.73 9.45
C SER A 525 55.09 -4.72 8.69
N LEU A 526 53.92 -4.28 8.25
CA LEU A 526 52.98 -5.13 7.51
C LEU A 526 53.43 -5.37 6.06
N LEU A 527 54.02 -4.37 5.39
CA LEU A 527 54.22 -4.40 3.93
C LEU A 527 55.68 -4.43 3.48
N ILE A 528 56.60 -3.79 4.21
CA ILE A 528 57.95 -3.48 3.72
C ILE A 528 59.03 -4.28 4.44
N ILE A 529 59.00 -4.35 5.78
CA ILE A 529 60.04 -4.99 6.60
C ILE A 529 60.15 -6.48 6.23
N SER A 530 61.39 -6.99 6.18
CA SER A 530 61.67 -8.39 5.81
C SER A 530 61.03 -9.41 6.75
N ASN A 531 60.71 -10.59 6.22
CA ASN A 531 60.07 -11.66 6.98
C ASN A 531 60.89 -12.11 8.20
N GLU A 532 62.22 -12.11 8.11
CA GLU A 532 63.10 -12.44 9.24
C GLU A 532 62.98 -11.45 10.39
N LYS A 533 62.93 -10.14 10.09
CA LYS A 533 62.76 -9.09 11.10
C LYS A 533 61.36 -9.13 11.71
N ILE A 534 60.32 -9.33 10.89
CA ILE A 534 58.94 -9.47 11.38
C ILE A 534 58.78 -10.69 12.27
N LYS A 535 59.36 -11.84 11.89
CA LYS A 535 59.33 -13.05 12.71
C LYS A 535 59.90 -12.85 14.10
N LYS A 536 60.95 -12.02 14.24
CA LYS A 536 61.49 -11.61 15.55
C LYS A 536 60.52 -10.70 16.34
N ILE A 537 59.84 -9.77 15.66
CA ILE A 537 58.87 -8.86 16.30
C ILE A 537 57.66 -9.62 16.83
N ILE A 538 57.13 -10.57 16.06
CA ILE A 538 55.94 -11.35 16.40
C ILE A 538 56.28 -12.65 17.14
N ASP A 539 57.51 -12.82 17.62
CA ASP A 539 57.90 -14.04 18.31
C ASP A 539 56.97 -14.32 19.52
N ASN A 540 56.68 -15.60 19.74
CA ASN A 540 55.68 -16.05 20.73
C ASN A 540 54.25 -15.55 20.49
N THR A 541 53.86 -15.30 19.24
CA THR A 541 52.47 -15.02 18.87
C THR A 541 51.89 -16.09 17.92
N LEU A 542 50.59 -16.08 17.69
CA LEU A 542 49.94 -17.04 16.79
C LEU A 542 50.30 -16.77 15.33
N SER A 543 50.54 -15.51 14.95
CA SER A 543 50.93 -15.14 13.59
C SER A 543 52.30 -15.67 13.15
N THR A 544 53.13 -16.19 14.06
CA THR A 544 54.44 -16.80 13.72
C THR A 544 54.32 -17.96 12.71
N ILE A 545 53.17 -18.66 12.69
CA ILE A 545 52.88 -19.75 11.74
C ILE A 545 52.80 -19.26 10.28
N ILE A 546 52.50 -17.98 10.05
CA ILE A 546 52.44 -17.37 8.71
C ILE A 546 53.84 -17.38 8.06
N PHE A 547 54.88 -17.40 8.90
CA PHE A 547 56.29 -17.37 8.51
C PHE A 547 57.02 -18.70 8.80
N SER A 548 56.27 -19.78 9.08
CA SER A 548 56.84 -21.12 9.26
C SER A 548 56.88 -21.87 7.93
N GLY A 549 57.90 -21.61 7.11
CA GLY A 549 58.14 -22.33 5.85
C GLY A 549 59.31 -21.73 5.07
N ASN A 550 60.02 -22.56 4.29
CA ASN A 550 61.24 -22.14 3.59
C ASN A 550 61.00 -21.16 2.42
N GLU A 551 59.79 -21.11 1.86
CA GLU A 551 59.50 -20.33 0.64
C GLU A 551 58.69 -19.05 0.86
N ASN A 552 58.29 -18.71 2.10
CA ASN A 552 57.56 -17.48 2.46
C ASN A 552 56.26 -17.15 1.67
N LYS A 553 55.79 -18.00 0.76
CA LYS A 553 54.60 -17.78 -0.10
C LYS A 553 53.33 -17.44 0.67
N ILE A 554 53.15 -18.05 1.85
CA ILE A 554 52.01 -17.78 2.75
C ILE A 554 52.08 -16.34 3.25
N ALA A 555 53.23 -15.90 3.74
CA ALA A 555 53.45 -14.54 4.21
C ALA A 555 53.19 -13.51 3.10
N ASP A 556 53.70 -13.75 1.89
CA ASP A 556 53.46 -12.86 0.75
C ASP A 556 51.96 -12.78 0.41
N SER A 557 51.26 -13.92 0.39
CA SER A 557 49.80 -13.97 0.12
C SER A 557 48.99 -13.21 1.17
N VAL A 558 49.38 -13.33 2.45
CA VAL A 558 48.78 -12.57 3.56
C VAL A 558 49.04 -11.07 3.40
N ARG A 559 50.28 -10.67 3.07
CA ARG A 559 50.61 -9.25 2.81
C ARG A 559 49.85 -8.69 1.62
N PHE A 560 49.73 -9.43 0.51
CA PHE A 560 48.93 -9.00 -0.64
C PHE A 560 47.46 -8.78 -0.28
N THR A 561 46.89 -9.61 0.59
CA THR A 561 45.52 -9.45 1.13
C THR A 561 45.40 -8.18 1.98
N LEU A 562 46.44 -7.83 2.75
CA LEU A 562 46.49 -6.63 3.57
C LEU A 562 46.57 -5.34 2.75
N VAL A 563 47.32 -5.34 1.63
CA VAL A 563 47.64 -4.13 0.85
C VAL A 563 46.39 -3.30 0.59
N GLU A 564 45.31 -3.88 0.07
CA GLU A 564 44.08 -3.16 -0.27
C GLU A 564 43.37 -2.59 0.97
N SER A 565 43.31 -3.38 2.05
CA SER A 565 42.56 -3.03 3.27
C SER A 565 43.22 -1.88 4.03
N ILE A 566 44.56 -1.80 4.02
CA ILE A 566 45.31 -0.86 4.85
C ILE A 566 45.79 0.39 4.10
N LYS A 567 45.55 0.53 2.78
CA LYS A 567 45.96 1.74 2.01
C LYS A 567 45.49 3.04 2.65
N SER A 568 44.26 3.01 3.18
CA SER A 568 43.61 4.13 3.87
C SER A 568 44.38 4.63 5.09
N LEU A 569 45.15 3.76 5.77
CA LEU A 569 45.94 4.14 6.95
C LEU A 569 47.09 5.07 6.60
N ARG A 570 47.55 5.10 5.34
CA ARG A 570 48.64 5.98 4.89
C ARG A 570 48.30 7.46 5.00
N PHE A 571 47.00 7.79 5.03
CA PHE A 571 46.51 9.17 5.17
C PHE A 571 46.35 9.58 6.63
N LEU A 572 46.59 8.70 7.60
CA LEU A 572 46.64 9.09 9.01
C LEU A 572 47.98 9.74 9.32
N THR A 573 48.03 10.59 10.34
CA THR A 573 49.30 11.16 10.79
C THR A 573 50.09 10.13 11.60
N ASN A 574 51.39 10.37 11.76
CA ASN A 574 52.24 9.60 12.67
C ASN A 574 52.14 10.05 14.13
N ASP A 575 51.64 11.26 14.38
CA ASP A 575 51.35 11.67 15.74
C ASP A 575 50.09 10.93 16.23
N ARG A 576 50.15 10.43 17.45
CA ARG A 576 49.11 9.52 17.98
C ARG A 576 47.76 10.23 18.12
N GLY A 577 47.74 11.56 18.16
CA GLY A 577 46.56 12.34 18.50
C GLY A 577 46.02 11.98 19.90
N SER A 578 44.87 12.54 20.24
CA SER A 578 44.17 12.24 21.50
C SER A 578 42.74 11.74 21.30
N PHE A 579 42.23 11.74 20.07
CA PHE A 579 40.85 11.39 19.81
C PHE A 579 40.65 9.88 19.80
N SER A 580 39.63 9.42 20.54
CA SER A 580 39.15 8.05 20.55
C SER A 580 37.63 8.05 20.39
N ILE A 581 37.16 7.23 19.46
CA ILE A 581 35.76 6.92 19.22
C ILE A 581 35.15 6.25 20.45
N ARG A 582 35.80 5.24 21.04
CA ARG A 582 35.31 4.54 22.24
C ARG A 582 35.10 5.52 23.40
N LYS A 583 36.10 6.37 23.65
CA LYS A 583 36.02 7.40 24.71
C LYS A 583 34.94 8.42 24.40
N TRP A 584 34.82 8.88 23.15
CA TRP A 584 33.74 9.78 22.77
C TRP A 584 32.37 9.15 23.04
N VAL A 585 32.13 7.89 22.64
CA VAL A 585 30.87 7.19 22.87
C VAL A 585 30.54 7.10 24.37
N LYS A 586 31.52 6.72 25.21
CA LYS A 586 31.38 6.63 26.67
C LYS A 586 31.18 7.99 27.36
N ASN A 587 31.83 9.05 26.88
CA ASN A 587 31.77 10.38 27.46
C ASN A 587 30.55 11.15 26.94
N GLU A 588 29.41 10.96 27.61
CA GLU A 588 28.15 11.62 27.26
C GLU A 588 28.21 13.14 27.44
N LYS A 589 28.94 13.61 28.45
CA LYS A 589 29.14 15.04 28.73
C LYS A 589 30.56 15.47 28.35
N ASN A 590 30.67 16.65 27.76
CA ASN A 590 31.93 17.31 27.50
C ASN A 590 32.49 17.86 28.83
N GLU A 591 33.64 17.37 29.27
CA GLU A 591 34.26 17.69 30.56
C GLU A 591 34.49 19.20 30.76
N LYS A 592 34.62 19.97 29.67
CA LYS A 592 34.90 21.40 29.70
C LYS A 592 33.66 22.30 29.85
N GLU A 593 32.46 21.82 29.51
CA GLU A 593 31.27 22.68 29.39
C GLU A 593 29.99 22.16 30.08
N GLU A 594 30.02 21.00 30.74
CA GLU A 594 28.83 20.33 31.30
C GLU A 594 27.67 20.08 30.30
N LYS A 595 27.92 20.24 28.99
CA LYS A 595 26.98 19.99 27.90
C LYS A 595 27.23 18.63 27.25
N ASN A 596 26.19 18.05 26.65
CA ASN A 596 26.34 16.83 25.86
C ASN A 596 27.37 17.03 24.74
N SER A 597 28.23 16.03 24.52
CA SER A 597 29.12 16.00 23.35
C SER A 597 28.30 16.18 22.05
N GLY A 598 28.89 16.84 21.04
CA GLY A 598 28.19 17.23 19.81
C GLY A 598 27.92 16.08 18.84
N PHE A 599 28.03 16.37 17.55
CA PHE A 599 27.95 15.40 16.47
C PHE A 599 29.34 14.96 16.01
N VAL A 600 29.44 13.74 15.49
CA VAL A 600 30.59 13.29 14.70
C VAL A 600 30.15 13.22 13.24
N PHE A 601 30.78 13.98 12.37
CA PHE A 601 30.56 13.94 10.93
C PHE A 601 31.67 13.13 10.29
N ILE A 602 31.31 12.06 9.59
CA ILE A 602 32.23 11.25 8.81
C ILE A 602 31.95 11.54 7.34
N SER A 603 32.96 12.01 6.62
CA SER A 603 32.80 12.40 5.22
C SER A 603 33.92 11.83 4.35
N SER A 604 33.60 11.63 3.08
CA SER A 604 34.56 11.37 2.03
C SER A 604 34.07 12.07 0.77
N LEU A 605 34.91 12.92 0.17
CA LEU A 605 34.62 13.46 -1.15
C LEU A 605 34.65 12.35 -2.20
N GLY A 606 33.92 12.52 -3.31
CA GLY A 606 33.74 11.45 -4.31
C GLY A 606 35.05 10.96 -4.96
N ASP A 607 36.06 11.82 -5.07
CA ASP A 607 37.40 11.50 -5.57
C ASP A 607 38.31 10.82 -4.52
N GLN A 608 37.97 10.94 -3.24
CA GLN A 608 38.70 10.37 -2.10
C GLN A 608 38.08 9.05 -1.59
N HIS A 609 36.80 8.83 -1.91
CA HIS A 609 35.96 7.82 -1.27
C HIS A 609 36.52 6.40 -1.39
N GLU A 610 36.89 5.96 -2.60
CA GLU A 610 37.40 4.60 -2.84
C GLU A 610 38.59 4.25 -1.93
N VAL A 611 39.50 5.20 -1.74
CA VAL A 611 40.71 4.99 -0.94
C VAL A 611 40.43 5.04 0.57
N LEU A 612 39.43 5.83 0.99
CA LEU A 612 39.07 5.99 2.41
C LEU A 612 38.01 5.02 2.91
N LYS A 613 37.33 4.29 2.01
CA LYS A 613 36.20 3.42 2.29
C LYS A 613 36.46 2.45 3.44
N SER A 614 37.59 1.74 3.44
CA SER A 614 37.93 0.76 4.49
C SER A 614 38.10 1.40 5.87
N LEU A 615 38.76 2.56 5.96
CA LEU A 615 38.94 3.29 7.22
C LEU A 615 37.61 3.82 7.75
N ILE A 616 36.77 4.38 6.87
CA ILE A 616 35.45 4.90 7.24
C ILE A 616 34.55 3.76 7.74
N SER A 617 34.53 2.62 7.05
CA SER A 617 33.82 1.43 7.50
C SER A 617 34.33 0.94 8.86
N CYS A 618 35.64 0.97 9.08
CA CYS A 618 36.24 0.65 10.38
C CYS A 618 35.75 1.58 11.49
N TRP A 619 35.77 2.90 11.28
CA TRP A 619 35.23 3.86 12.26
C TRP A 619 33.76 3.61 12.56
N MET A 620 32.93 3.37 11.53
CA MET A 620 31.51 3.07 11.70
C MET A 620 31.28 1.81 12.54
N ASP A 621 32.07 0.76 12.31
CA ASP A 621 31.99 -0.46 13.12
C ASP A 621 32.46 -0.23 14.57
N ILE A 622 33.50 0.57 14.79
CA ILE A 622 33.98 0.93 16.14
C ILE A 622 32.90 1.72 16.88
N PHE A 623 32.26 2.71 16.24
CA PHE A 623 31.10 3.41 16.82
C PHE A 623 30.01 2.41 17.21
N ALA A 624 29.66 1.49 16.30
CA ALA A 624 28.60 0.53 16.54
C ALA A 624 28.91 -0.44 17.69
N SER A 625 30.12 -1.01 17.75
CA SER A 625 30.53 -1.93 18.82
C SER A 625 30.69 -1.21 20.16
N SER A 626 31.15 0.04 20.15
CA SER A 626 31.27 0.88 21.34
C SER A 626 29.91 1.16 21.98
N ILE A 627 28.89 1.45 21.16
CA ILE A 627 27.52 1.70 21.66
C ILE A 627 26.94 0.45 22.33
N LEU A 628 27.21 -0.74 21.77
CA LEU A 628 26.78 -2.02 22.37
C LEU A 628 27.46 -2.34 23.71
N SER A 629 28.52 -1.61 24.05
CA SER A 629 29.28 -1.78 25.30
C SER A 629 28.89 -0.76 26.38
N LEU A 630 27.94 0.13 26.10
CA LEU A 630 27.43 1.11 27.08
C LEU A 630 26.54 0.44 28.13
N PRO A 631 26.42 1.00 29.34
CA PRO A 631 25.38 0.58 30.29
C PRO A 631 23.98 0.87 29.73
N GLU A 632 22.99 0.09 30.13
CA GLU A 632 21.61 0.29 29.69
C GLU A 632 21.07 1.64 30.17
N ASP A 633 20.44 2.39 29.26
CA ASP A 633 19.83 3.69 29.53
C ASP A 633 18.67 3.91 28.57
N LYS A 634 17.46 4.10 29.12
CA LYS A 634 16.22 4.27 28.36
C LYS A 634 16.04 5.70 27.85
N ASP A 635 16.70 6.68 28.44
CA ASP A 635 16.60 8.10 28.11
C ASP A 635 17.70 8.52 27.14
N ARG A 636 18.84 7.82 27.11
CA ARG A 636 19.92 8.04 26.15
C ARG A 636 19.44 7.96 24.71
N ARG A 637 19.86 8.90 23.85
CA ARG A 637 19.68 8.85 22.39
C ARG A 637 21.00 9.13 21.68
N ILE A 638 21.56 8.10 21.05
CA ILE A 638 22.72 8.21 20.15
C ILE A 638 22.29 7.78 18.75
N TRP A 639 22.33 8.71 17.80
CA TRP A 639 21.95 8.46 16.43
C TRP A 639 23.14 7.98 15.60
N LEU A 640 22.96 6.90 14.84
CA LEU A 640 23.88 6.45 13.81
C LEU A 640 23.19 6.62 12.45
N ILE A 641 23.56 7.66 11.72
CA ILE A 641 22.93 8.04 10.45
C ILE A 641 23.89 7.70 9.31
N ILE A 642 23.45 6.82 8.41
CA ILE A 642 24.20 6.35 7.25
C ILE A 642 23.41 6.78 6.01
N ASP A 643 23.81 7.86 5.35
CA ASP A 643 23.09 8.41 4.18
C ASP A 643 23.06 7.43 2.98
N GLU A 644 24.16 6.74 2.74
CA GLU A 644 24.31 5.78 1.65
C GLU A 644 25.06 4.53 2.12
N LEU A 645 24.33 3.54 2.65
CA LEU A 645 24.90 2.30 3.18
C LEU A 645 25.76 1.53 2.15
N PRO A 646 25.37 1.39 0.87
CA PRO A 646 26.17 0.66 -0.12
C PRO A 646 27.52 1.28 -0.46
N SER A 647 27.75 2.54 -0.10
CA SER A 647 29.06 3.18 -0.27
C SER A 647 30.09 2.67 0.73
N LEU A 648 29.68 1.95 1.78
CA LEU A 648 30.58 1.35 2.76
C LEU A 648 30.93 -0.11 2.41
N ASN A 649 32.03 -0.62 2.98
CA ASN A 649 32.23 -2.06 3.08
C ASN A 649 31.18 -2.69 4.01
N LYS A 650 31.04 -4.02 3.96
CA LYS A 650 30.16 -4.77 4.85
C LYS A 650 30.52 -4.49 6.32
N LEU A 651 29.66 -3.73 6.98
CA LEU A 651 29.79 -3.44 8.41
C LEU A 651 29.43 -4.67 9.23
N LYS A 652 30.38 -5.21 10.00
CA LYS A 652 30.16 -6.45 10.76
C LYS A 652 29.15 -6.25 11.90
N SER A 653 29.15 -5.07 12.52
CA SER A 653 28.38 -4.78 13.72
C SER A 653 26.96 -4.29 13.40
N LEU A 654 26.67 -3.96 12.14
CA LEU A 654 25.41 -3.30 11.75
C LEU A 654 24.17 -4.14 12.04
N LYS A 655 24.19 -5.44 11.73
CA LYS A 655 23.06 -6.32 12.03
C LYS A 655 22.82 -6.44 13.53
N ARG A 656 23.90 -6.53 14.31
CA ARG A 656 23.85 -6.68 15.76
C ARG A 656 23.34 -5.39 16.43
N ILE A 657 23.83 -4.23 16.03
CA ILE A 657 23.35 -2.95 16.58
C ILE A 657 21.86 -2.75 16.27
N LEU A 658 21.39 -3.06 15.07
CA LEU A 658 19.96 -2.96 14.73
C LEU A 658 19.07 -3.92 15.56
N ALA A 659 19.61 -5.02 16.08
CA ALA A 659 18.84 -5.99 16.87
C ALA A 659 18.90 -5.72 18.39
N GLU A 660 20.07 -5.33 18.91
CA GLU A 660 20.36 -5.35 20.35
C GLU A 660 20.43 -3.96 21.00
N SER A 661 20.50 -2.88 20.19
CA SER A 661 20.89 -1.56 20.71
C SER A 661 19.78 -0.74 21.36
N ARG A 662 18.53 -1.21 21.31
CA ARG A 662 17.37 -0.50 21.87
C ARG A 662 17.55 -0.13 23.33
N LYS A 663 18.09 -1.05 24.14
CA LYS A 663 18.31 -0.87 25.58
C LYS A 663 19.49 0.05 25.91
N TYR A 664 20.38 0.30 24.94
CA TYR A 664 21.49 1.23 25.05
C TYR A 664 21.15 2.62 24.50
N GLY A 665 19.92 2.82 23.98
CA GLY A 665 19.47 4.11 23.48
C GLY A 665 19.94 4.47 22.06
N CYS A 666 20.37 3.49 21.26
CA CYS A 666 20.80 3.77 19.89
C CYS A 666 19.62 3.88 18.92
N CYS A 667 19.71 4.83 17.99
CA CYS A 667 18.77 5.05 16.91
C CYS A 667 19.54 4.98 15.59
N VAL A 668 19.17 4.07 14.69
CA VAL A 668 19.93 3.86 13.44
C VAL A 668 19.07 4.32 12.28
N VAL A 669 19.66 5.05 11.35
CA VAL A 669 19.04 5.45 10.09
C VAL A 669 19.91 4.94 8.96
N ILE A 670 19.37 4.04 8.14
CA ILE A 670 20.05 3.56 6.93
C ILE A 670 19.37 4.16 5.70
N GLY A 671 20.16 4.80 4.85
CA GLY A 671 19.78 5.28 3.54
C GLY A 671 20.43 4.45 2.44
N TYR A 672 19.71 4.21 1.35
CA TYR A 672 20.28 3.57 0.16
C TYR A 672 19.49 3.94 -1.10
N GLN A 673 20.07 3.81 -2.29
CA GLN A 673 19.36 4.11 -3.56
C GLN A 673 18.64 2.90 -4.15
N SER A 674 19.30 1.75 -4.06
CA SER A 674 18.87 0.50 -4.65
C SER A 674 18.97 -0.62 -3.61
N TYR A 675 17.90 -1.39 -3.44
CA TYR A 675 17.92 -2.55 -2.55
C TYR A 675 18.87 -3.63 -3.08
N SER A 676 19.00 -3.77 -4.40
CA SER A 676 19.94 -4.69 -5.04
C SER A 676 21.40 -4.40 -4.69
N GLU A 677 21.78 -3.14 -4.44
CA GLU A 677 23.14 -2.80 -4.01
C GLU A 677 23.39 -3.28 -2.57
N VAL A 678 22.38 -3.15 -1.69
CA VAL A 678 22.44 -3.72 -0.35
C VAL A 678 22.58 -5.24 -0.41
N GLU A 679 21.81 -5.90 -1.29
CA GLU A 679 21.93 -7.36 -1.54
C GLU A 679 23.33 -7.75 -2.04
N SER A 680 24.02 -6.91 -2.80
CA SER A 680 25.36 -7.23 -3.30
C SER A 680 26.43 -7.23 -2.21
N ILE A 681 26.25 -6.45 -1.14
CA ILE A 681 27.23 -6.30 -0.05
C ILE A 681 26.92 -7.26 1.11
N TYR A 682 25.64 -7.37 1.46
CA TYR A 682 25.17 -8.14 2.63
C TYR A 682 24.57 -9.50 2.26
N GLY A 683 24.50 -9.82 0.98
CA GLY A 683 23.73 -10.95 0.46
C GLY A 683 22.23 -10.75 0.59
N LYS A 684 21.47 -11.61 -0.09
CA LYS A 684 20.00 -11.55 -0.09
C LYS A 684 19.41 -11.65 1.33
N LYS A 685 19.81 -12.67 2.10
CA LYS A 685 19.30 -12.88 3.47
C LYS A 685 19.75 -11.78 4.43
N GLY A 686 20.95 -11.24 4.25
CA GLY A 686 21.46 -10.14 5.08
C GLY A 686 20.70 -8.85 4.80
N ALA A 687 20.49 -8.50 3.53
CA ALA A 687 19.70 -7.34 3.15
C ALA A 687 18.24 -7.43 3.65
N GLU A 688 17.60 -8.60 3.52
CA GLU A 688 16.26 -8.86 4.06
C GLU A 688 16.25 -8.66 5.58
N SER A 689 17.25 -9.20 6.29
CA SER A 689 17.39 -9.02 7.74
C SER A 689 17.56 -7.54 8.13
N LEU A 690 18.34 -6.76 7.37
CA LEU A 690 18.56 -5.33 7.65
C LEU A 690 17.27 -4.52 7.46
N SER A 691 16.53 -4.78 6.38
CA SER A 691 15.24 -4.12 6.15
C SER A 691 14.20 -4.54 7.19
N ASP A 692 14.21 -5.79 7.66
CA ASP A 692 13.26 -6.25 8.68
C ASP A 692 13.52 -5.64 10.06
N LEU A 693 14.78 -5.41 10.42
CA LEU A 693 15.17 -4.77 11.69
C LEU A 693 14.90 -3.25 11.72
N THR A 694 14.56 -2.64 10.58
CA THR A 694 14.22 -1.22 10.49
C THR A 694 12.71 -1.04 10.40
N ALA A 695 12.09 -0.67 11.52
CA ALA A 695 10.64 -0.72 11.64
C ALA A 695 9.92 0.46 10.96
N SER A 696 10.57 1.63 10.91
CA SER A 696 10.07 2.82 10.23
C SER A 696 10.69 2.94 8.84
N LYS A 697 9.89 3.01 7.78
CA LYS A 697 10.41 3.01 6.40
C LYS A 697 9.88 4.15 5.56
N ILE A 698 10.76 4.93 4.94
CA ILE A 698 10.41 5.91 3.93
C ILE A 698 10.86 5.42 2.56
N PHE A 699 9.93 5.46 1.62
CA PHE A 699 10.18 5.12 0.23
C PHE A 699 9.88 6.31 -0.67
N PHE A 700 10.88 6.74 -1.42
CA PHE A 700 10.76 7.66 -2.55
C PHE A 700 10.66 6.88 -3.87
N ARG A 701 10.70 7.59 -4.99
CA ARG A 701 10.69 6.97 -6.33
C ARG A 701 11.89 6.04 -6.51
N SER A 702 11.63 4.84 -7.00
CA SER A 702 12.65 3.90 -7.52
C SER A 702 12.70 3.99 -9.05
N ASN A 703 13.88 3.81 -9.65
CA ASN A 703 14.05 3.93 -11.10
C ASN A 703 13.68 2.63 -11.85
N ASP A 704 13.84 1.49 -11.20
CA ASP A 704 13.63 0.16 -11.77
C ASP A 704 12.46 -0.57 -11.12
N TYR A 705 11.94 -1.55 -11.84
CA TYR A 705 10.77 -2.31 -11.41
C TYR A 705 11.07 -3.25 -10.23
N PHE A 706 12.29 -3.78 -10.12
CA PHE A 706 12.64 -4.72 -9.05
C PHE A 706 12.58 -4.02 -7.67
N ASN A 707 13.25 -2.88 -7.53
CA ASN A 707 13.24 -2.05 -6.34
C ASN A 707 11.84 -1.48 -6.04
N ALA A 708 11.11 -1.08 -7.08
CA ALA A 708 9.72 -0.62 -6.92
C ALA A 708 8.79 -1.74 -6.45
N ASN A 709 8.98 -2.97 -6.92
CA ASN A 709 8.23 -4.14 -6.47
C ASN A 709 8.56 -4.51 -5.03
N HIS A 710 9.84 -4.48 -4.63
CA HIS A 710 10.24 -4.63 -3.23
C HIS A 710 9.55 -3.57 -2.35
N THR A 711 9.59 -2.31 -2.79
CA THR A 711 8.91 -1.19 -2.08
C THR A 711 7.40 -1.43 -1.96
N SER A 712 6.72 -1.82 -3.04
CA SER A 712 5.28 -2.11 -3.03
C SER A 712 4.93 -3.23 -2.04
N GLN A 713 5.73 -4.30 -2.02
CA GLN A 713 5.59 -5.39 -1.06
C GLN A 713 5.78 -4.92 0.39
N GLN A 714 6.76 -4.04 0.64
CA GLN A 714 6.98 -3.44 1.95
C GLN A 714 5.83 -2.51 2.37
N LEU A 715 5.14 -1.83 1.45
CA LEU A 715 3.95 -1.02 1.77
C LEU A 715 2.70 -1.87 2.03
N GLY A 716 2.63 -3.06 1.45
CA GLY A 716 1.60 -4.06 1.71
C GLY A 716 0.42 -4.01 0.75
N LYS A 717 -0.63 -4.76 1.10
CA LYS A 717 -1.85 -4.96 0.28
C LYS A 717 -3.09 -4.56 1.06
N GLU A 718 -4.13 -4.14 0.37
CA GLU A 718 -5.46 -3.92 0.92
C GLU A 718 -6.48 -4.88 0.31
N GLU A 719 -7.43 -5.32 1.14
CA GLU A 719 -8.61 -6.06 0.71
C GLU A 719 -9.80 -5.11 0.66
N ILE A 720 -10.38 -4.98 -0.53
CA ILE A 720 -11.54 -4.14 -0.77
C ILE A 720 -12.70 -5.00 -1.28
N LYS A 721 -13.92 -4.61 -0.89
CA LYS A 721 -15.15 -5.14 -1.46
C LYS A 721 -15.61 -4.20 -2.55
N THR A 722 -15.47 -4.63 -3.81
CA THR A 722 -15.90 -3.86 -4.97
C THR A 722 -17.26 -4.34 -5.44
N THR A 723 -18.15 -3.38 -5.66
CA THR A 723 -19.48 -3.63 -6.19
C THR A 723 -19.44 -3.57 -7.71
N ASN A 724 -19.51 -4.71 -8.39
CA ASN A 724 -19.56 -4.76 -9.85
C ASN A 724 -21.01 -4.77 -10.32
N GLU A 725 -21.39 -3.75 -11.10
CA GLU A 725 -22.66 -3.71 -11.81
C GLU A 725 -22.46 -4.38 -13.18
N ASN A 726 -22.86 -5.65 -13.29
CA ASN A 726 -22.85 -6.33 -14.57
C ASN A 726 -24.18 -6.08 -15.29
N LEU A 727 -24.10 -5.34 -16.40
CA LEU A 727 -25.21 -5.17 -17.33
C LEU A 727 -25.18 -6.31 -18.35
N ALA A 728 -25.90 -7.40 -18.06
CA ALA A 728 -26.05 -8.48 -19.03
C ALA A 728 -27.12 -8.08 -20.06
N MET A 729 -26.70 -7.57 -21.22
CA MET A 729 -27.57 -7.39 -22.39
C MET A 729 -27.72 -8.76 -23.08
N GLY A 730 -28.87 -9.40 -22.90
CA GLY A 730 -29.19 -10.66 -23.58
C GLY A 730 -29.81 -10.44 -24.96
N ALA A 731 -29.51 -11.31 -25.92
CA ALA A 731 -30.17 -11.32 -27.24
C ALA A 731 -31.65 -11.75 -27.20
N HIS A 732 -32.18 -12.16 -26.04
CA HIS A 732 -33.58 -12.52 -25.82
C HIS A 732 -34.29 -11.54 -24.87
N GLN A 733 -35.44 -11.03 -25.33
CA GLN A 733 -36.21 -9.85 -24.85
C GLN A 733 -36.82 -9.89 -23.43
N GLY A 734 -36.34 -10.75 -22.53
CA GLY A 734 -36.94 -10.93 -21.19
C GLY A 734 -36.00 -10.79 -20.00
N ARG A 735 -34.70 -10.55 -20.20
CA ARG A 735 -33.72 -10.68 -19.12
C ARG A 735 -32.55 -9.70 -19.25
N ASP A 736 -32.85 -8.41 -19.25
CA ASP A 736 -31.85 -7.41 -18.86
C ASP A 736 -31.83 -7.38 -17.32
N SER A 737 -31.09 -8.31 -16.73
CA SER A 737 -30.85 -8.34 -15.29
C SER A 737 -29.66 -7.44 -14.97
N ILE A 738 -29.88 -6.39 -14.18
CA ILE A 738 -28.80 -5.72 -13.48
C ILE A 738 -28.40 -6.64 -12.32
N SER A 739 -27.36 -7.45 -12.53
CA SER A 739 -26.78 -8.24 -11.43
C SER A 739 -25.71 -7.38 -10.76
N ILE A 740 -26.00 -6.96 -9.53
CA ILE A 740 -25.00 -6.36 -8.65
C ILE A 740 -24.28 -7.52 -7.96
N THR A 741 -23.02 -7.72 -8.31
CA THR A 741 -22.17 -8.74 -7.68
C THR A 741 -21.12 -8.04 -6.85
N GLU A 742 -21.15 -8.26 -5.54
CA GLU A 742 -20.07 -7.82 -4.66
C GLU A 742 -18.92 -8.83 -4.78
N THR A 743 -17.72 -8.36 -5.10
CA THR A 743 -16.53 -9.20 -5.21
C THR A 743 -15.46 -8.67 -4.26
N GLU A 744 -14.92 -9.55 -3.43
CA GLU A 744 -13.76 -9.23 -2.60
C GLU A 744 -12.50 -9.36 -3.45
N LYS A 745 -11.68 -8.32 -3.46
CA LYS A 745 -10.44 -8.27 -4.23
C LYS A 745 -9.30 -7.78 -3.35
N GLN A 746 -8.23 -8.56 -3.32
CA GLN A 746 -6.96 -8.11 -2.78
C GLN A 746 -6.19 -7.33 -3.86
N LYS A 747 -5.68 -6.15 -3.52
CA LYS A 747 -4.81 -5.35 -4.40
C LYS A 747 -3.64 -4.77 -3.61
N GLU A 748 -2.56 -4.46 -4.30
CA GLU A 748 -1.43 -3.74 -3.71
C GLU A 748 -1.89 -2.35 -3.25
N LEU A 749 -1.39 -1.89 -2.09
CA LEU A 749 -1.74 -0.58 -1.57
C LEU A 749 -1.23 0.54 -2.49
N VAL A 750 -0.03 0.32 -3.06
CA VAL A 750 0.60 1.17 -4.08
C VAL A 750 1.26 0.25 -5.09
N LEU A 751 0.94 0.40 -6.37
CA LEU A 751 1.51 -0.41 -7.44
C LEU A 751 3.00 -0.08 -7.66
N PRO A 752 3.85 -1.04 -8.09
CA PRO A 752 5.22 -0.76 -8.47
C PRO A 752 5.35 0.37 -9.51
N THR A 753 4.42 0.44 -10.46
CA THR A 753 4.38 1.49 -11.49
C THR A 753 4.04 2.87 -10.93
N GLU A 754 3.30 2.96 -9.82
CA GLU A 754 3.05 4.23 -9.13
C GLU A 754 4.30 4.71 -8.40
N ILE A 755 5.09 3.78 -7.84
CA ILE A 755 6.37 4.08 -7.20
C ILE A 755 7.38 4.56 -8.25
N THR A 756 7.48 3.91 -9.41
CA THR A 756 8.40 4.36 -10.48
C THR A 756 8.02 5.71 -11.09
N ASN A 757 6.73 6.05 -11.10
CA ASN A 757 6.23 7.33 -11.62
C ASN A 757 6.09 8.42 -10.55
N LEU A 758 6.51 8.15 -9.31
CA LEU A 758 6.37 9.06 -8.20
C LEU A 758 7.19 10.34 -8.43
N LYS A 759 6.57 11.52 -8.28
CA LYS A 759 7.29 12.78 -8.49
C LYS A 759 8.42 12.94 -7.48
N ASN A 760 9.49 13.62 -7.86
CA ASN A 760 10.55 13.99 -6.91
C ASN A 760 9.94 14.75 -5.72
N LEU A 761 10.53 14.58 -4.55
CA LEU A 761 10.06 15.08 -3.26
C LEU A 761 8.67 14.54 -2.84
N HIS A 762 8.19 13.46 -3.43
CA HIS A 762 7.01 12.74 -2.93
C HIS A 762 7.45 11.36 -2.48
N GLY A 763 6.90 10.91 -1.36
CA GLY A 763 7.26 9.64 -0.75
C GLY A 763 6.12 9.04 0.05
N PHE A 764 6.34 7.80 0.47
CA PHE A 764 5.47 7.05 1.37
C PHE A 764 6.22 6.78 2.66
N TYR A 765 5.56 6.97 3.80
CA TYR A 765 6.07 6.63 5.11
C TYR A 765 5.24 5.50 5.71
N ARG A 766 5.89 4.35 5.92
CA ARG A 766 5.35 3.22 6.67
C ARG A 766 5.82 3.32 8.11
N LEU A 767 4.87 3.57 9.00
CA LEU A 767 5.10 3.55 10.45
C LEU A 767 5.07 2.10 10.99
N PRO A 768 5.77 1.84 12.10
CA PRO A 768 5.73 0.55 12.77
C PRO A 768 4.35 0.29 13.39
N GLY A 769 3.96 -0.98 13.48
CA GLY A 769 2.69 -1.39 14.10
C GLY A 769 1.46 -1.16 13.22
N ASN A 770 0.29 -1.02 13.85
CA ASN A 770 -1.00 -0.88 13.15
C ASN A 770 -1.31 0.58 12.79
N HIS A 771 -0.45 1.17 11.98
CA HIS A 771 -0.59 2.54 11.49
C HIS A 771 -0.74 2.56 9.96
N PRO A 772 -1.56 3.47 9.41
CA PRO A 772 -1.70 3.60 7.97
C PRO A 772 -0.41 4.11 7.34
N VAL A 773 -0.17 3.73 6.08
CA VAL A 773 0.88 4.30 5.24
C VAL A 773 0.51 5.76 4.93
N VAL A 774 1.47 6.65 5.11
CA VAL A 774 1.30 8.08 4.92
C VAL A 774 1.96 8.51 3.63
N SER A 775 1.19 9.07 2.69
CA SER A 775 1.76 9.80 1.56
C SER A 775 2.09 11.23 1.94
N PHE A 776 3.26 11.69 1.54
CA PHE A 776 3.73 13.02 1.86
C PHE A 776 4.51 13.65 0.72
N LYS A 777 4.56 14.98 0.76
CA LYS A 777 5.43 15.79 -0.08
C LYS A 777 6.51 16.39 0.81
N GLN A 778 7.75 16.05 0.53
CA GLN A 778 8.93 16.60 1.18
C GLN A 778 9.15 18.05 0.71
N THR A 779 9.51 18.93 1.64
CA THR A 779 9.98 20.28 1.29
C THR A 779 11.50 20.33 1.23
N LEU A 780 12.01 21.25 0.42
CA LEU A 780 13.43 21.58 0.44
C LEU A 780 13.80 22.18 1.79
N PHE A 781 14.90 21.70 2.35
CA PHE A 781 15.47 22.22 3.57
C PHE A 781 15.93 23.66 3.36
N LYS A 782 15.46 24.57 4.21
CA LYS A 782 15.88 25.97 4.19
C LYS A 782 17.24 26.08 4.87
N LYS A 783 18.27 26.39 4.08
CA LYS A 783 19.64 26.59 4.56
C LYS A 783 19.70 27.67 5.64
N GLY A 784 20.53 27.44 6.64
CA GLY A 784 20.91 28.41 7.66
C GLY A 784 21.65 29.62 7.07
N LYS A 785 21.70 30.73 7.83
CA LYS A 785 22.38 31.96 7.40
C LYS A 785 23.90 31.85 7.42
N ILE A 786 24.44 31.01 8.31
CA ILE A 786 25.87 30.77 8.46
C ILE A 786 26.09 29.35 7.97
N GLN A 787 26.87 29.21 6.89
CA GLN A 787 27.35 27.93 6.41
C GLN A 787 28.87 27.92 6.59
N VAL A 788 29.39 26.80 7.06
CA VAL A 788 30.84 26.57 7.15
C VAL A 788 31.32 25.87 5.89
N ASP A 789 32.61 25.97 5.61
CA ASP A 789 33.21 25.23 4.50
C ASP A 789 32.99 23.73 4.71
N GLY A 790 32.45 23.06 3.68
CA GLY A 790 32.13 21.64 3.76
C GLY A 790 33.39 20.78 3.90
N PHE A 791 34.50 21.24 3.34
CA PHE A 791 35.78 20.57 3.38
C PHE A 791 36.92 21.58 3.42
N VAL A 792 37.93 21.30 4.23
CA VAL A 792 39.17 22.10 4.30
C VAL A 792 40.34 21.15 4.04
N ASN A 793 41.04 21.32 2.91
CA ASN A 793 42.19 20.49 2.58
C ASN A 793 43.20 20.44 3.73
N SER A 794 43.56 19.23 4.15
CA SER A 794 44.57 19.01 5.18
C SER A 794 45.91 19.61 4.79
N LYS A 795 46.47 20.42 5.69
CA LYS A 795 47.84 20.96 5.58
C LYS A 795 48.86 20.13 6.34
N LYS A 796 48.41 19.08 7.02
CA LYS A 796 49.26 18.21 7.83
C LYS A 796 50.23 17.46 6.90
N THR A 797 51.50 17.84 6.94
CA THR A 797 52.56 17.29 6.07
C THR A 797 53.04 15.91 6.50
N ASN A 798 52.65 15.45 7.70
CA ASN A 798 53.03 14.13 8.23
C ASN A 798 52.20 12.97 7.64
N HIS A 799 51.31 13.24 6.68
CA HIS A 799 50.43 12.27 6.01
C HIS A 799 51.04 11.61 4.77
N ILE A 800 52.28 11.94 4.44
CA ILE A 800 52.80 11.68 3.10
C ILE A 800 53.83 10.56 3.16
N TYR A 801 53.33 9.32 3.01
CA TYR A 801 54.10 8.25 2.36
C TYR A 801 54.25 8.61 0.86
N MET A 802 54.99 9.67 0.53
CA MET A 802 55.64 9.70 -0.77
C MET A 802 56.77 8.70 -0.68
N LEU A 803 56.91 7.90 -1.71
CA LEU A 803 58.17 7.24 -2.05
C LEU A 803 59.22 8.33 -2.35
N GLU A 804 59.57 9.17 -1.37
CA GLU A 804 60.84 9.87 -1.42
C GLU A 804 61.87 8.75 -1.39
N GLY A 805 62.58 8.67 -2.51
CA GLY A 805 63.46 7.55 -2.83
C GLY A 805 64.37 7.23 -1.66
N GLY A 806 64.62 5.94 -1.48
CA GLY A 806 65.65 5.48 -0.56
C GLY A 806 66.95 6.21 -0.83
N SER A 807 67.31 7.10 0.09
CA SER A 807 68.68 7.34 0.47
C SER A 807 68.77 6.96 1.95
N ASP A 808 69.33 5.77 2.17
CA ASP A 808 70.11 5.36 3.35
C ASP A 808 69.43 5.07 4.71
N ASP A 809 68.13 5.31 4.92
CA ASP A 809 67.53 5.10 6.26
C ASP A 809 66.81 3.75 6.50
N SER A 810 66.64 2.89 5.48
CA SER A 810 66.02 1.56 5.67
C SER A 810 66.91 0.58 6.46
N ASP A 811 68.22 0.82 6.51
CA ASP A 811 69.16 0.04 7.30
C ASP A 811 69.24 0.53 8.77
N ASN A 812 68.98 1.82 9.03
CA ASN A 812 69.04 2.40 10.38
C ASN A 812 67.79 2.15 11.25
N LEU A 813 66.63 1.82 10.65
CA LEU A 813 65.46 1.36 11.43
C LEU A 813 65.68 0.00 12.12
N GLY A 814 66.73 -0.74 11.72
CA GLY A 814 67.22 -1.92 12.42
C GLY A 814 68.21 -1.64 13.56
N GLY A 815 68.93 -0.50 13.52
CA GLY A 815 69.96 -0.15 14.50
C GLY A 815 69.39 0.26 15.86
N ASN A 816 68.29 1.02 15.88
CA ASN A 816 67.62 1.39 17.13
C ASN A 816 66.78 0.25 17.75
N PHE A 817 66.64 -0.88 17.04
CA PHE A 817 65.95 -2.07 17.53
C PHE A 817 66.91 -3.07 18.20
N SER A 818 68.21 -3.02 17.89
CA SER A 818 69.25 -3.77 18.63
C SER A 818 69.69 -3.05 19.92
N ASP A 819 69.74 -1.71 19.90
CA ASP A 819 70.43 -0.98 20.97
C ASP A 819 69.57 -0.77 22.24
N ASN A 820 68.23 -0.86 22.13
CA ASN A 820 67.33 -0.81 23.30
C ASN A 820 67.02 -2.19 23.90
N LEU A 821 67.51 -3.27 23.30
CA LEU A 821 67.43 -4.63 23.86
C LEU A 821 68.71 -5.02 24.61
N SER A 822 69.83 -4.32 24.38
CA SER A 822 71.09 -4.53 25.10
C SER A 822 71.15 -3.84 26.47
N ASP A 823 70.39 -2.77 26.70
CA ASP A 823 70.51 -1.97 27.94
C ASP A 823 69.63 -2.44 29.11
N ASN A 824 68.83 -3.50 28.93
CA ASN A 824 68.05 -4.13 30.03
C ASN A 824 68.45 -5.58 30.32
N LEU A 825 69.58 -6.05 29.79
CA LEU A 825 70.13 -7.39 30.03
C LEU A 825 71.56 -7.37 30.60
N SER A 826 71.97 -6.28 31.24
CA SER A 826 73.20 -6.23 32.05
C SER A 826 72.86 -6.11 33.53
N ASN A 827 72.30 -7.15 34.13
CA ASN A 827 72.47 -7.42 35.56
C ASN A 827 72.83 -8.89 35.71
N ASN A 828 73.99 -9.13 36.31
CA ASN A 828 74.63 -10.43 36.51
C ASN A 828 73.66 -11.51 37.02
N PRO A 829 73.77 -12.75 36.52
CA PRO A 829 73.07 -13.91 37.09
C PRO A 829 73.98 -14.60 38.10
N ASP A 830 74.25 -13.96 39.24
CA ASP A 830 74.79 -14.62 40.43
C ASP A 830 74.20 -13.87 41.64
N ASP A 831 73.64 -14.62 42.58
CA ASP A 831 72.95 -14.16 43.80
C ASP A 831 71.46 -13.79 43.66
N VAL A 832 70.57 -14.79 43.51
CA VAL A 832 69.40 -14.93 44.40
C VAL A 832 69.00 -16.42 44.47
N GLU A 833 69.34 -17.08 45.59
CA GLU A 833 68.70 -18.31 46.04
C GLU A 833 67.22 -18.01 46.38
N ILE A 834 66.27 -18.65 45.70
CA ILE A 834 64.87 -18.68 46.14
C ILE A 834 64.43 -20.14 46.29
N ASP A 835 64.13 -20.44 47.54
CA ASP A 835 63.66 -21.67 48.14
C ASP A 835 62.39 -22.21 47.48
N LEU A 836 62.43 -23.48 47.06
CA LEU A 836 61.29 -24.24 46.54
C LEU A 836 60.70 -25.06 47.68
N THR A 837 59.83 -24.45 48.47
CA THR A 837 58.95 -25.18 49.40
C THR A 837 57.50 -24.71 49.28
N GLU A 838 56.67 -25.67 48.85
CA GLU A 838 55.25 -25.90 49.11
C GLU A 838 54.26 -24.74 49.41
N THR A 839 53.18 -24.76 48.60
CA THR A 839 51.75 -24.51 48.92
C THR A 839 51.22 -23.07 49.04
N ASN A 840 50.39 -22.67 48.06
CA ASN A 840 48.94 -22.52 48.24
C ASN A 840 48.22 -22.18 46.91
N PHE A 841 47.92 -23.21 46.11
CA PHE A 841 46.84 -23.16 45.14
C PHE A 841 45.55 -23.58 45.87
N ASN A 842 44.74 -22.60 46.30
CA ASN A 842 43.37 -22.85 46.73
C ASN A 842 42.57 -21.53 46.67
N SER A 843 41.86 -21.31 45.56
CA SER A 843 40.53 -20.67 45.50
C SER A 843 40.15 -20.31 44.05
N VAL A 844 39.84 -21.34 43.25
CA VAL A 844 38.93 -21.21 42.10
C VAL A 844 37.69 -22.00 42.48
N PRO A 845 36.48 -21.39 42.56
CA PRO A 845 35.26 -22.14 42.80
C PRO A 845 34.85 -22.95 41.57
N ASP A 846 34.70 -24.26 41.74
CA ASP A 846 34.03 -25.18 40.82
C ASP A 846 32.50 -24.97 40.81
N TYR A 847 31.88 -25.36 39.68
CA TYR A 847 30.53 -25.93 39.43
C TYR A 847 30.15 -25.60 37.96
N VAL A 848 29.76 -26.48 37.02
CA VAL A 848 29.43 -27.92 36.96
C VAL A 848 29.67 -28.46 35.55
N ALA A 849 30.24 -29.66 35.48
CA ALA A 849 30.28 -30.53 34.30
C ALA A 849 28.88 -31.07 33.95
N MET A 850 28.49 -31.01 32.68
CA MET A 850 27.33 -31.74 32.17
C MET A 850 27.80 -32.95 31.37
N GLU A 851 27.54 -34.14 31.92
CA GLU A 851 27.73 -35.43 31.26
C GLU A 851 26.81 -35.56 30.03
N ILE A 852 27.37 -36.07 28.94
CA ILE A 852 26.65 -36.41 27.71
C ILE A 852 26.20 -37.87 27.82
N PRO A 853 24.90 -38.19 27.78
CA PRO A 853 24.45 -39.56 27.58
C PRO A 853 24.68 -39.97 26.12
N LEU A 854 25.41 -41.06 25.94
CA LEU A 854 25.47 -41.82 24.70
C LEU A 854 24.08 -42.41 24.40
N ASP A 855 23.49 -42.06 23.26
CA ASP A 855 22.72 -43.05 22.51
C ASP A 855 22.93 -42.88 21.01
N LYS A 856 23.20 -44.02 20.38
CA LYS A 856 23.54 -44.18 18.97
C LYS A 856 22.25 -44.25 18.15
N GLU A 857 22.13 -43.44 17.10
CA GLU A 857 21.82 -43.90 15.73
C GLU A 857 21.73 -42.73 14.73
N GLN A 858 22.55 -42.86 13.67
CA GLN A 858 22.35 -42.43 12.28
C GLN A 858 22.07 -40.95 11.95
N TYR A 859 23.06 -40.31 11.32
CA TYR A 859 23.00 -39.95 9.89
C TYR A 859 24.43 -39.73 9.37
N SER A 860 24.96 -40.71 8.64
CA SER A 860 26.22 -40.61 7.89
C SER A 860 26.01 -39.84 6.60
N LEU A 861 26.75 -38.74 6.43
CA LEU A 861 27.05 -38.16 5.12
C LEU A 861 27.87 -39.15 4.29
N ASN A 862 27.44 -39.44 3.07
CA ASN A 862 28.31 -39.97 2.03
C ASN A 862 28.43 -38.93 0.92
N LEU A 863 29.60 -38.28 0.87
CA LEU A 863 30.19 -37.75 -0.35
C LEU A 863 30.75 -38.94 -1.14
N ASN A 864 30.35 -39.09 -2.41
CA ASN A 864 31.23 -39.68 -3.40
C ASN A 864 30.95 -39.09 -4.79
N THR A 865 32.02 -38.51 -5.33
CA THR A 865 32.24 -38.09 -6.71
C THR A 865 32.33 -39.30 -7.65
N GLY A 866 31.85 -39.16 -8.89
CA GLY A 866 32.08 -40.14 -9.95
C GLY A 866 31.36 -39.79 -11.24
N VAL A 867 32.10 -39.24 -12.20
CA VAL A 867 31.74 -39.08 -13.61
C VAL A 867 31.82 -40.45 -14.28
N GLU A 868 30.82 -40.85 -15.07
CA GLU A 868 31.00 -41.43 -16.41
C GLU A 868 29.69 -41.69 -17.18
N THR A 869 29.75 -41.23 -18.42
CA THR A 869 29.06 -41.47 -19.69
C THR A 869 28.12 -42.66 -19.95
N SER A 870 27.12 -42.33 -20.80
CA SER A 870 26.58 -43.03 -22.00
C SER A 870 25.58 -44.18 -21.91
N GLN A 871 24.46 -43.97 -22.65
CA GLN A 871 23.69 -44.91 -23.51
C GLN A 871 23.05 -46.13 -22.83
N ASP A 872 21.94 -46.73 -23.24
CA ASP A 872 20.78 -46.53 -24.12
C ASP A 872 19.87 -47.75 -23.78
N GLU A 873 18.57 -47.68 -24.14
CA GLU A 873 17.64 -48.81 -24.37
C GLU A 873 16.98 -49.62 -23.20
N ASP A 874 15.66 -49.41 -23.06
CA ASP A 874 14.56 -50.37 -23.25
C ASP A 874 14.53 -51.74 -22.51
N LYS A 875 13.55 -51.92 -21.59
CA LYS A 875 12.39 -52.88 -21.72
C LYS A 875 11.67 -53.21 -20.39
N SER A 876 10.35 -52.97 -20.44
CA SER A 876 9.19 -53.78 -19.98
C SER A 876 9.17 -54.56 -18.65
N GLU A 877 8.13 -54.23 -17.86
CA GLU A 877 7.13 -55.09 -17.17
C GLU A 877 7.57 -56.32 -16.33
N LYS A 878 7.18 -56.30 -15.05
CA LYS A 878 6.27 -57.34 -14.48
C LYS A 878 5.65 -56.93 -13.14
N VAL A 879 4.35 -57.21 -13.06
CA VAL A 879 3.46 -57.15 -11.90
C VAL A 879 3.63 -58.44 -11.08
N GLU A 880 3.58 -58.35 -9.75
CA GLU A 880 2.97 -59.41 -8.92
C GLU A 880 2.51 -58.89 -7.55
N GLN A 881 1.25 -59.23 -7.23
CA GLN A 881 0.54 -59.09 -5.96
C GLN A 881 0.93 -60.21 -4.96
N PHE A 882 0.32 -60.15 -3.77
CA PHE A 882 0.26 -61.08 -2.62
C PHE A 882 1.08 -60.59 -1.41
N ASP A 883 0.60 -60.60 -0.16
CA ASP A 883 -0.74 -60.72 0.43
C ASP A 883 -0.65 -60.29 1.92
N LYS A 884 -1.82 -60.22 2.57
CA LYS A 884 -2.08 -60.21 4.01
C LYS A 884 -1.25 -61.26 4.79
N GLU A 885 -0.90 -61.14 6.07
CA GLU A 885 -1.76 -61.01 7.25
C GLU A 885 -0.91 -60.99 8.56
N GLN A 886 -1.50 -60.48 9.65
CA GLN A 886 -1.22 -60.72 11.09
C GLN A 886 0.11 -60.25 11.72
N TYR A 887 0.03 -59.31 12.66
CA TYR A 887 -0.01 -59.68 14.09
C TYR A 887 -0.62 -58.55 14.93
N SER A 888 -1.64 -58.94 15.71
CA SER A 888 -2.32 -58.17 16.74
C SER A 888 -1.57 -58.25 18.07
N SER A 889 -1.59 -57.19 18.88
CA SER A 889 -1.84 -57.31 20.32
C SER A 889 -2.07 -55.95 21.01
N ASN A 890 -3.27 -55.87 21.59
CA ASN A 890 -3.62 -55.32 22.91
C ASN A 890 -3.63 -53.80 23.17
N LEU A 891 -4.87 -53.29 23.10
CA LEU A 891 -5.51 -52.41 24.08
C LEU A 891 -5.17 -52.76 25.55
N ASN A 892 -4.88 -51.77 26.40
CA ASN A 892 -5.81 -51.22 27.40
C ASN A 892 -5.13 -50.25 28.40
N THR A 893 -5.98 -49.41 29.00
CA THR A 893 -5.82 -48.59 30.23
C THR A 893 -5.28 -47.16 30.10
N ASN A 894 -6.16 -46.17 30.14
CA ASN A 894 -6.49 -45.51 31.41
C ASN A 894 -7.64 -44.49 31.27
N VAL A 895 -8.71 -44.80 32.01
CA VAL A 895 -9.82 -43.91 32.37
C VAL A 895 -9.40 -43.13 33.61
N LYS A 896 -9.61 -41.81 33.61
CA LYS A 896 -9.87 -41.07 34.85
C LYS A 896 -11.07 -40.15 34.64
N THR A 897 -12.12 -40.52 35.36
CA THR A 897 -13.34 -39.80 35.65
C THR A 897 -13.09 -38.63 36.61
N SER A 898 -13.86 -37.57 36.44
CA SER A 898 -14.33 -36.71 37.54
C SER A 898 -15.72 -36.18 37.16
N GLN A 899 -16.71 -36.63 37.93
CA GLN A 899 -18.09 -36.14 37.99
C GLN A 899 -18.21 -35.09 39.10
N GLY A 900 -19.25 -34.26 38.99
CA GLY A 900 -19.76 -33.31 39.99
C GLY A 900 -20.58 -32.27 39.24
N GLU A 901 -21.85 -32.55 38.92
CA GLU A 901 -23.05 -32.15 39.69
C GLU A 901 -23.39 -30.66 39.49
N ASP A 902 -24.47 -30.39 38.73
CA ASP A 902 -25.61 -29.57 39.19
C ASP A 902 -26.77 -29.59 38.15
N GLU A 903 -27.86 -30.24 38.59
CA GLU A 903 -29.31 -29.96 38.48
C GLU A 903 -29.84 -29.01 37.37
N LYS A 904 -30.65 -29.51 36.42
CA LYS A 904 -32.14 -29.61 36.38
C LYS A 904 -32.90 -28.33 35.97
N VAL A 905 -34.08 -28.56 35.37
CA VAL A 905 -35.18 -27.64 34.97
C VAL A 905 -34.98 -27.07 33.54
N GLU A 906 -35.79 -27.32 32.50
CA GLU A 906 -37.20 -27.76 32.40
C GLU A 906 -37.46 -28.34 30.98
N GLN A 907 -38.19 -29.46 30.91
CA GLN A 907 -38.91 -29.94 29.72
C GLN A 907 -40.35 -29.44 29.78
N SER A 908 -40.94 -29.13 28.61
CA SER A 908 -42.38 -29.07 28.26
C SER A 908 -42.58 -27.83 27.36
N ILE A 909 -42.95 -27.92 26.10
CA ILE A 909 -44.32 -28.22 25.66
C ILE A 909 -44.30 -28.95 24.30
N MET A 910 -44.93 -30.12 24.28
CA MET A 910 -45.41 -30.81 23.09
C MET A 910 -46.65 -30.13 22.49
N SER A 911 -46.74 -30.21 21.16
CA SER A 911 -47.94 -30.49 20.35
C SER A 911 -49.15 -29.54 20.35
N ARG A 912 -49.43 -29.02 19.13
CA ARG A 912 -50.74 -28.75 18.48
C ARG A 912 -50.50 -27.62 17.46
N GLY A 913 -50.93 -27.65 16.21
CA GLY A 913 -51.74 -28.60 15.44
C GLY A 913 -51.71 -28.12 13.99
N LEU A 914 -52.09 -29.01 13.08
CA LEU A 914 -52.38 -28.72 11.68
C LEU A 914 -53.51 -27.67 11.57
N ASP A 915 -53.29 -26.64 10.76
CA ASP A 915 -54.24 -26.05 9.79
C ASP A 915 -53.48 -25.15 8.80
#